data_AF-A0A2P8VXW6-F1
#
_entry.id   AF-A0A2P8VXW6-F1
#
_cell.length_a   1.000
_cell.length_b   1.000
_cell.length_c   1.000
_cell.angle_alpha   90.00
_cell.angle_beta   90.00
_cell.angle_gamma   90.00
#
_symmetry.space_group_name_H-M   'P 1'
#
loop_
_entity.id
_entity.type
_entity.pdbx_description
1 polymer ?
#
loop_
_entity_poly.entity_id
_entity_poly.type
_entity_poly.pdbx_seq_one_letter_code
_entity_poly.pdbx_strand_id
1 'polypeptide(L)'
;MLPSDRKPGTLVVSAIYGLGGIGKSVLASALAHDPDVQAQFTDGVLWATLGQNPDLLPLLSSWIQALGDYTFKPTSAEIATSHLRTLLYDKRMLLVVDDVWNPDHADPFRVGGDDCCVLVTTRSAQLSDVTPYDLDVMSESQSVELLSNALWGDLSDAETAAAHDLAREVGFLPLALELAASQVDDGVPWIELLQALRQEIVELDALDRVEAAEQADDAKRRKHSLVACFNLSLRLLSSEQLGQFAGLGVLPEDVGVTAQMAATLWNKTVPKARKTLVTFKRKALLLAGSETLEGEATYRMHDLMHDLAVRLLQSPVEPEEARDLPGLGLTKAAAHGQLLERYRAKTQYALWHTLSEDGYIHAHLTWHMEQAGQPEAIHALLRETRVDRRNGWYEACDAIGQPAQFVSDLGRAWRLAEELFERDRTDSIVLQCRYGLIKTTLNTLAQNIPPELIAVFVKNGFWSPAQGLAYAQQAQRDNQKSRIIQALVANFPKSLLPKALEVTRQIHIKAFRAAALGVLAEKLPELYPEALEVTRQIRDESSRAAALGALAEKLPELYPEALEVTRQIRDESSRAVALIKLAEKLPELYPEALEVTRQIRDKSSRAVALIKLAKKLPESLWSEALKVTRQIKDEHDRMDTSRRIEKKLPESLWSEALEVTRQIKSEFSRAAVLGDLAEKLPEFLWPKALQLTEQIKSESFRTLALGLLAEKLPESLWPEALEVTRQIKDESFRAAALGALAEKLPELYPEALELIRQTQNEASRAATLKTLAKNLPESLWPEALEMTRQIKAEYCRASALIALVEKLPELYPEALEMTHQIQDEASRAYILIELAEKLPESLRLEALEVTSDKASHANALITLVEKLPELYPEALEMTRQIPRVSSRAAALIALAEKLPELYPEALKVTRQIPDEASRANALIALAEKLPELYPEALKVTRQIPDKASRANALGALAEKLPELYPEALEVTWQIPDVSSRADALIALINRLSSKTIQLSLWQQTLDIMACQTRRYYLSHLASLNKAIFGLTGDGGLRGVAEAMREVCEWWP
;
A
#
# COMPACT_ATOMS: atom_id res chain seq x y z
N MET A 1 -38.17 18.92 -18.93
CA MET A 1 -37.78 20.28 -19.37
C MET A 1 -37.28 21.05 -18.16
N LEU A 2 -36.04 21.53 -18.20
CA LEU A 2 -35.46 22.33 -17.11
C LEU A 2 -36.11 23.73 -17.11
N PRO A 3 -36.43 24.33 -15.94
CA PRO A 3 -37.10 25.63 -15.87
C PRO A 3 -36.26 26.74 -16.52
N SER A 4 -36.92 27.62 -17.28
CA SER A 4 -36.32 28.64 -18.15
C SER A 4 -35.73 29.85 -17.42
N ASP A 5 -35.96 29.99 -16.11
CA ASP A 5 -35.45 31.09 -15.27
C ASP A 5 -34.30 30.62 -14.35
N ARG A 6 -33.17 30.21 -14.94
CA ARG A 6 -31.97 29.87 -14.17
C ARG A 6 -31.20 31.13 -13.77
N LYS A 7 -30.92 31.29 -12.48
CA LYS A 7 -29.78 32.11 -12.01
C LYS A 7 -28.49 31.31 -12.26
N PRO A 8 -27.45 31.88 -12.90
CA PRO A 8 -26.13 31.24 -12.97
C PRO A 8 -25.62 30.97 -11.54
N GLY A 9 -25.07 29.78 -11.26
CA GLY A 9 -24.54 29.44 -9.93
C GLY A 9 -25.40 28.51 -9.04
N THR A 10 -26.46 27.84 -9.54
CA THR A 10 -27.37 27.04 -8.68
C THR A 10 -27.55 25.60 -9.18
N LEU A 11 -27.18 24.62 -8.34
CA LEU A 11 -27.40 23.19 -8.56
C LEU A 11 -28.90 22.89 -8.68
N VAL A 12 -29.31 22.23 -9.76
CA VAL A 12 -30.72 21.81 -9.93
C VAL A 12 -30.93 20.51 -9.18
N VAL A 13 -31.88 20.53 -8.24
CA VAL A 13 -32.31 19.35 -7.50
C VAL A 13 -33.78 19.10 -7.82
N SER A 14 -34.08 17.95 -8.39
CA SER A 14 -35.44 17.49 -8.68
C SER A 14 -35.76 16.31 -7.77
N ALA A 15 -36.97 16.29 -7.23
CA ALA A 15 -37.41 15.20 -6.35
C ALA A 15 -38.64 14.52 -6.96
N ILE A 16 -38.53 13.24 -7.31
CA ILE A 16 -39.68 12.39 -7.61
C ILE A 16 -40.19 11.86 -6.27
N TYR A 17 -41.36 12.33 -5.86
CA TYR A 17 -42.00 11.83 -4.64
C TYR A 17 -43.36 11.21 -4.96
N GLY A 18 -43.80 10.32 -4.08
CA GLY A 18 -45.02 9.55 -4.26
C GLY A 18 -45.04 8.32 -3.36
N LEU A 19 -46.17 7.62 -3.32
CA LEU A 19 -46.41 6.48 -2.44
C LEU A 19 -45.42 5.32 -2.66
N GLY A 20 -45.25 4.45 -1.67
CA GLY A 20 -44.48 3.21 -1.83
C GLY A 20 -45.09 2.31 -2.91
N GLY A 21 -44.27 1.69 -3.76
CA GLY A 21 -44.76 0.82 -4.85
C GLY A 21 -45.31 1.56 -6.08
N ILE A 22 -45.22 2.90 -6.14
CA ILE A 22 -45.72 3.72 -7.27
C ILE A 22 -44.77 3.76 -8.49
N GLY A 23 -43.58 3.17 -8.39
CA GLY A 23 -42.63 3.07 -9.51
C GLY A 23 -41.57 4.18 -9.61
N LYS A 24 -41.31 4.95 -8.54
CA LYS A 24 -40.30 6.05 -8.53
C LYS A 24 -38.93 5.61 -9.02
N SER A 25 -38.38 4.53 -8.45
CA SER A 25 -37.06 4.01 -8.82
C SER A 25 -37.02 3.46 -10.25
N VAL A 26 -38.14 2.88 -10.73
CA VAL A 26 -38.29 2.43 -12.12
C VAL A 26 -38.26 3.62 -13.08
N LEU A 27 -38.98 4.70 -12.75
CA LEU A 27 -38.99 5.93 -13.55
C LEU A 27 -37.61 6.61 -13.55
N ALA A 28 -36.96 6.72 -12.39
CA ALA A 28 -35.62 7.28 -12.28
C ALA A 28 -34.60 6.45 -13.08
N SER A 29 -34.71 5.13 -13.04
CA SER A 29 -33.86 4.22 -13.84
C SER A 29 -34.13 4.37 -15.34
N ALA A 30 -35.39 4.42 -15.76
CA ALA A 30 -35.75 4.63 -17.16
C ALA A 30 -35.21 5.98 -17.69
N LEU A 31 -35.30 7.05 -16.90
CA LEU A 31 -34.71 8.34 -17.23
C LEU A 31 -33.19 8.28 -17.33
N ALA A 32 -32.51 7.59 -16.40
CA ALA A 32 -31.05 7.44 -16.45
C ALA A 32 -30.57 6.63 -17.67
N HIS A 33 -31.42 5.75 -18.23
CA HIS A 33 -31.14 4.97 -19.43
C HIS A 33 -31.68 5.60 -20.72
N ASP A 34 -32.37 6.74 -20.63
CA ASP A 34 -32.92 7.43 -21.79
C ASP A 34 -31.79 8.04 -22.64
N PRO A 35 -31.77 7.80 -23.97
CA PRO A 35 -30.70 8.30 -24.84
C PRO A 35 -30.55 9.82 -24.84
N ASP A 36 -31.65 10.57 -24.75
CA ASP A 36 -31.61 12.04 -24.76
C ASP A 36 -31.09 12.58 -23.42
N VAL A 37 -31.43 11.93 -22.30
CA VAL A 37 -30.88 12.24 -20.98
C VAL A 37 -29.38 11.95 -20.92
N GLN A 38 -28.94 10.79 -21.42
CA GLN A 38 -27.51 10.44 -21.47
C GLN A 38 -26.71 11.38 -22.37
N ALA A 39 -27.30 11.83 -23.49
CA ALA A 39 -26.67 12.82 -24.36
C ALA A 39 -26.49 14.19 -23.66
N GLN A 40 -27.38 14.54 -22.72
CA GLN A 40 -27.29 15.78 -21.95
C GLN A 40 -26.27 15.70 -20.80
N PHE A 41 -26.16 14.56 -20.12
CA PHE A 41 -25.23 14.34 -19.00
C PHE A 41 -23.98 13.56 -19.43
N THR A 42 -23.11 14.24 -20.17
CA THR A 42 -21.97 13.63 -20.86
C THR A 42 -20.90 13.04 -19.96
N ASP A 43 -20.80 13.46 -18.69
CA ASP A 43 -19.87 12.88 -17.73
C ASP A 43 -20.44 11.65 -16.99
N GLY A 44 -21.72 11.31 -17.22
CA GLY A 44 -22.35 10.07 -16.75
C GLY A 44 -23.37 10.25 -15.62
N VAL A 45 -23.76 9.10 -15.05
CA VAL A 45 -24.76 8.99 -13.96
C VAL A 45 -24.12 8.34 -12.74
N LEU A 46 -24.25 8.95 -11.57
CA LEU A 46 -23.97 8.30 -10.28
C LEU A 46 -25.28 7.94 -9.61
N TRP A 47 -25.33 6.74 -9.04
CA TRP A 47 -26.53 6.23 -8.36
C TRP A 47 -26.15 5.77 -6.95
N ALA A 48 -26.93 6.18 -5.95
CA ALA A 48 -26.87 5.64 -4.60
C ALA A 48 -28.30 5.34 -4.13
N THR A 49 -28.49 4.19 -3.49
CA THR A 49 -29.74 3.83 -2.80
C THR A 49 -29.50 3.98 -1.30
N LEU A 50 -30.31 4.80 -0.62
CA LEU A 50 -30.11 5.09 0.81
C LEU A 50 -30.91 4.17 1.73
N GLY A 51 -32.20 3.98 1.47
CA GLY A 51 -33.10 3.28 2.38
C GLY A 51 -33.31 4.04 3.70
N GLN A 52 -33.80 3.35 4.73
CA GLN A 52 -34.25 3.98 5.97
C GLN A 52 -33.12 4.42 6.91
N ASN A 53 -32.08 3.60 7.06
CA ASN A 53 -30.91 3.86 7.92
C ASN A 53 -29.59 3.69 7.14
N PRO A 54 -29.29 4.57 6.17
CA PRO A 54 -28.10 4.47 5.35
C PRO A 54 -26.81 4.67 6.16
N ASP A 55 -25.79 3.87 5.85
CA ASP A 55 -24.40 4.25 6.15
C ASP A 55 -23.90 5.15 5.01
N LEU A 56 -23.92 6.46 5.26
CA LEU A 56 -23.65 7.48 4.26
C LEU A 56 -22.19 7.47 3.81
N LEU A 57 -21.26 7.15 4.71
CA LEU A 57 -19.83 7.29 4.44
C LEU A 57 -19.35 6.30 3.36
N PRO A 58 -19.69 4.99 3.38
CA PRO A 58 -19.40 4.07 2.30
C PRO A 58 -20.04 4.46 0.97
N LEU A 59 -21.26 4.99 0.96
CA LEU A 59 -21.97 5.41 -0.26
C LEU A 59 -21.34 6.67 -0.88
N LEU A 60 -21.02 7.67 -0.07
CA LEU A 60 -20.28 8.86 -0.53
C LEU A 60 -18.86 8.48 -0.95
N SER A 61 -18.22 7.57 -0.22
CA SER A 61 -16.92 7.03 -0.60
C SER A 61 -17.00 6.28 -1.91
N SER A 62 -18.07 5.52 -2.18
CA SER A 62 -18.25 4.82 -3.46
C SER A 62 -18.40 5.80 -4.62
N TRP A 63 -19.05 6.96 -4.41
CA TRP A 63 -19.09 8.04 -5.39
C TRP A 63 -17.72 8.69 -5.61
N ILE A 64 -16.98 8.98 -4.54
CA ILE A 64 -15.62 9.54 -4.62
C ILE A 64 -14.70 8.59 -5.40
N GLN A 65 -14.84 7.30 -5.13
CA GLN A 65 -14.16 6.21 -5.81
C GLN A 65 -14.62 6.04 -7.26
N ALA A 66 -15.90 6.23 -7.56
CA ALA A 66 -16.41 6.20 -8.93
C ALA A 66 -15.92 7.42 -9.75
N LEU A 67 -15.59 8.52 -9.08
CA LEU A 67 -15.21 9.79 -9.70
C LEU A 67 -13.71 9.99 -9.90
N GLY A 68 -12.82 9.25 -9.25
CA GLY A 68 -11.39 9.52 -9.44
C GLY A 68 -10.48 9.43 -8.22
N ASP A 69 -11.01 9.38 -7.00
CA ASP A 69 -10.18 9.64 -5.80
C ASP A 69 -10.21 8.52 -4.76
N TYR A 70 -9.45 7.47 -5.03
CA TYR A 70 -9.21 6.38 -4.08
C TYR A 70 -8.22 6.72 -2.94
N THR A 71 -7.57 7.89 -3.00
CA THR A 71 -6.57 8.30 -1.99
C THR A 71 -7.22 9.03 -0.83
N PHE A 72 -8.29 9.75 -1.12
CA PHE A 72 -9.10 10.42 -0.13
C PHE A 72 -9.98 9.39 0.59
N LYS A 73 -9.57 9.02 1.80
CA LYS A 73 -10.38 8.22 2.72
C LYS A 73 -11.08 9.17 3.68
N PRO A 74 -12.29 9.61 3.37
CA PRO A 74 -13.02 10.49 4.28
C PRO A 74 -13.24 9.76 5.60
N THR A 75 -12.94 10.44 6.71
CA THR A 75 -13.19 9.93 8.06
C THR A 75 -14.62 10.23 8.53
N SER A 76 -15.36 11.02 7.75
CA SER A 76 -16.76 11.37 8.02
C SER A 76 -17.51 11.73 6.73
N ALA A 77 -18.83 11.64 6.76
CA ALA A 77 -19.69 11.96 5.61
C ALA A 77 -19.54 13.42 5.17
N GLU A 78 -19.29 14.35 6.09
CA GLU A 78 -19.10 15.79 5.78
C GLU A 78 -17.81 16.02 4.98
N ILE A 79 -16.74 15.31 5.35
CA ILE A 79 -15.46 15.36 4.66
C ILE A 79 -15.61 14.75 3.25
N ALA A 80 -16.33 13.64 3.13
CA ALA A 80 -16.66 13.02 1.85
C ALA A 80 -17.46 13.99 0.94
N THR A 81 -18.50 14.60 1.50
CA THR A 81 -19.37 15.58 0.83
C THR A 81 -18.59 16.78 0.30
N SER A 82 -17.73 17.38 1.13
CA SER A 82 -16.93 18.55 0.74
C SER A 82 -15.97 18.23 -0.41
N HIS A 83 -15.40 17.03 -0.39
CA HIS A 83 -14.52 16.56 -1.45
C HIS A 83 -15.28 16.26 -2.74
N LEU A 84 -16.44 15.62 -2.65
CA LEU A 84 -17.32 15.42 -3.80
C LEU A 84 -17.72 16.73 -4.48
N ARG A 85 -17.96 17.80 -3.72
CA ARG A 85 -18.19 19.14 -4.30
C ARG A 85 -17.03 19.63 -5.15
N THR A 86 -15.80 19.29 -4.76
CA THR A 86 -14.60 19.65 -5.51
C THR A 86 -14.46 18.79 -6.78
N LEU A 87 -14.75 17.49 -6.69
CA LEU A 87 -14.69 16.55 -7.82
C LEU A 87 -15.78 16.80 -8.87
N LEU A 88 -16.96 17.27 -8.43
CA LEU A 88 -18.14 17.48 -9.28
C LEU A 88 -18.33 18.94 -9.70
N TYR A 89 -17.40 19.84 -9.38
CA TYR A 89 -17.54 21.27 -9.63
C TYR A 89 -17.62 21.63 -11.12
N ASP A 90 -16.84 20.95 -11.96
CA ASP A 90 -16.73 21.20 -13.41
C ASP A 90 -17.37 20.08 -14.27
N LYS A 91 -18.19 19.23 -13.64
CA LYS A 91 -18.81 18.06 -14.26
C LYS A 91 -20.25 18.29 -14.69
N ARG A 92 -20.65 17.62 -15.76
CA ARG A 92 -22.03 17.56 -16.24
C ARG A 92 -22.60 16.15 -16.03
N MET A 93 -23.08 15.91 -14.81
CA MET A 93 -23.57 14.59 -14.38
C MET A 93 -24.99 14.62 -13.84
N LEU A 94 -25.66 13.47 -13.96
CA LEU A 94 -26.88 13.17 -13.22
C LEU A 94 -26.52 12.40 -11.95
N LEU A 95 -26.96 12.90 -10.80
CA LEU A 95 -26.70 12.30 -9.49
C LEU A 95 -28.03 11.79 -8.93
N VAL A 96 -28.23 10.48 -8.98
CA VAL A 96 -29.47 9.85 -8.52
C VAL A 96 -29.30 9.36 -7.08
N VAL A 97 -30.15 9.87 -6.19
CA VAL A 97 -30.24 9.45 -4.78
C VAL A 97 -31.60 8.80 -4.60
N ASP A 98 -31.62 7.47 -4.62
CA ASP A 98 -32.83 6.65 -4.61
C ASP A 98 -33.22 6.24 -3.18
N ASP A 99 -34.54 6.15 -2.94
CA ASP A 99 -35.22 5.81 -1.69
C ASP A 99 -34.74 6.61 -0.46
N VAL A 100 -34.86 7.94 -0.52
CA VAL A 100 -34.56 8.83 0.61
C VAL A 100 -35.72 8.86 1.60
N TRP A 101 -35.47 8.43 2.84
CA TRP A 101 -36.44 8.47 3.94
C TRP A 101 -36.33 9.73 4.82
N ASN A 102 -35.09 10.09 5.19
CA ASN A 102 -34.81 11.32 5.92
C ASN A 102 -34.22 12.36 4.95
N PRO A 103 -34.85 13.53 4.77
CA PRO A 103 -34.30 14.64 3.99
C PRO A 103 -32.83 14.95 4.28
N ASP A 104 -32.42 14.90 5.56
CA ASP A 104 -31.05 15.20 5.98
C ASP A 104 -30.01 14.23 5.40
N HIS A 105 -30.42 13.00 5.06
CA HIS A 105 -29.54 11.99 4.48
C HIS A 105 -29.25 12.25 2.99
N ALA A 106 -30.08 13.04 2.30
CA ALA A 106 -29.84 13.41 0.91
C ALA A 106 -28.85 14.57 0.77
N ASP A 107 -28.76 15.46 1.77
CA ASP A 107 -27.92 16.66 1.73
C ASP A 107 -26.43 16.38 1.46
N PRO A 108 -25.81 15.33 2.04
CA PRO A 108 -24.45 14.91 1.71
C PRO A 108 -24.23 14.56 0.22
N PHE A 109 -25.29 14.21 -0.51
CA PHE A 109 -25.25 13.86 -1.93
C PHE A 109 -25.66 15.02 -2.85
N ARG A 110 -26.04 16.18 -2.29
CA ARG A 110 -26.29 17.42 -3.05
C ARG A 110 -24.97 18.11 -3.37
N VAL A 111 -24.17 17.41 -4.17
CA VAL A 111 -22.77 17.73 -4.47
C VAL A 111 -22.62 17.92 -5.97
N GLY A 112 -22.38 19.14 -6.45
CA GLY A 112 -22.23 19.38 -7.89
C GLY A 112 -22.22 20.87 -8.25
N GLY A 113 -21.59 21.17 -9.38
CA GLY A 113 -21.61 22.50 -9.99
C GLY A 113 -22.88 22.78 -10.79
N ASP A 114 -22.90 23.90 -11.51
CA ASP A 114 -24.06 24.42 -12.26
C ASP A 114 -24.55 23.49 -13.39
N ASP A 115 -23.68 22.60 -13.85
CA ASP A 115 -23.94 21.61 -14.90
C ASP A 115 -24.39 20.25 -14.36
N CYS A 116 -24.40 20.04 -13.04
CA CYS A 116 -24.93 18.83 -12.42
C CYS A 116 -26.44 18.95 -12.16
N CYS A 117 -27.12 17.80 -12.16
CA CYS A 117 -28.49 17.68 -11.69
C CYS A 117 -28.58 16.57 -10.67
N VAL A 118 -29.19 16.83 -9.51
CA VAL A 118 -29.49 15.80 -8.51
C VAL A 118 -30.94 15.38 -8.68
N LEU A 119 -31.18 14.09 -8.87
CA LEU A 119 -32.51 13.48 -8.90
C LEU A 119 -32.68 12.65 -7.62
N VAL A 120 -33.60 13.07 -6.76
CA VAL A 120 -33.92 12.36 -5.53
C VAL A 120 -35.21 11.58 -5.72
N THR A 121 -35.28 10.33 -5.29
CA THR A 121 -36.57 9.65 -5.10
C THR A 121 -36.88 9.55 -3.60
N THR A 122 -38.11 9.85 -3.21
CA THR A 122 -38.50 9.86 -1.79
C THR A 122 -39.98 9.55 -1.60
N ARG A 123 -40.37 9.14 -0.39
CA ARG A 123 -41.78 8.95 -0.01
C ARG A 123 -42.39 10.23 0.58
N SER A 124 -41.59 11.25 0.88
CA SER A 124 -42.01 12.49 1.53
C SER A 124 -41.68 13.72 0.68
N ALA A 125 -42.62 14.65 0.56
CA ALA A 125 -42.40 15.90 -0.17
C ALA A 125 -41.56 16.95 0.62
N GLN A 126 -41.12 16.64 1.85
CA GLN A 126 -40.50 17.60 2.77
C GLN A 126 -39.02 17.92 2.48
N LEU A 127 -38.61 17.95 1.22
CA LEU A 127 -37.26 18.38 0.82
C LEU A 127 -37.26 19.90 0.55
N SER A 128 -36.30 20.61 1.14
CA SER A 128 -36.08 22.04 0.90
C SER A 128 -35.28 22.28 -0.38
N ASP A 129 -35.57 23.38 -1.08
CA ASP A 129 -34.85 23.83 -2.28
C ASP A 129 -34.78 22.80 -3.42
N VAL A 130 -35.87 22.05 -3.66
CA VAL A 130 -36.01 21.11 -4.77
C VAL A 130 -37.17 21.47 -5.68
N THR A 131 -37.12 21.04 -6.94
CA THR A 131 -38.27 21.06 -7.86
C THR A 131 -39.04 19.74 -7.70
N PRO A 132 -40.20 19.75 -7.02
CA PRO A 132 -41.00 18.54 -6.83
C PRO A 132 -41.62 18.06 -8.14
N TYR A 133 -41.54 16.76 -8.38
CA TYR A 133 -42.36 16.03 -9.33
C TYR A 133 -43.22 15.03 -8.55
N ASP A 134 -44.51 15.34 -8.46
CA ASP A 134 -45.49 14.45 -7.86
C ASP A 134 -45.77 13.31 -8.84
N LEU A 135 -45.19 12.14 -8.54
CA LEU A 135 -45.51 10.94 -9.31
C LEU A 135 -46.84 10.41 -8.79
N ASP A 136 -47.91 10.78 -9.49
CA ASP A 136 -49.23 10.24 -9.24
C ASP A 136 -49.33 8.78 -9.69
N VAL A 137 -50.40 8.12 -9.25
CA VAL A 137 -50.70 6.73 -9.60
C VAL A 137 -50.94 6.58 -11.11
N MET A 138 -50.91 5.33 -11.60
CA MET A 138 -51.17 5.08 -13.01
C MET A 138 -52.58 5.52 -13.39
N SER A 139 -52.76 6.05 -14.60
CA SER A 139 -54.10 6.24 -15.13
C SER A 139 -54.82 4.89 -15.29
N GLU A 140 -56.14 4.94 -15.36
CA GLU A 140 -56.97 3.75 -15.54
C GLU A 140 -56.58 2.98 -16.81
N SER A 141 -56.33 3.67 -17.94
CA SER A 141 -55.88 3.05 -19.19
C SER A 141 -54.50 2.40 -19.07
N GLN A 142 -53.54 3.07 -18.43
CA GLN A 142 -52.20 2.51 -18.22
C GLN A 142 -52.24 1.30 -17.28
N SER A 143 -53.13 1.31 -16.29
CA SER A 143 -53.28 0.22 -15.33
C SER A 143 -53.84 -1.04 -16.00
N VAL A 144 -54.86 -0.89 -16.84
CA VAL A 144 -55.43 -1.99 -17.62
C VAL A 144 -54.42 -2.50 -18.66
N GLU A 145 -53.66 -1.59 -19.30
CA GLU A 145 -52.58 -1.96 -20.21
C GLU A 145 -51.51 -2.82 -19.49
N LEU A 146 -51.07 -2.41 -18.31
CA LEU A 146 -50.13 -3.18 -17.49
C LEU A 146 -50.68 -4.57 -17.13
N LEU A 147 -51.94 -4.66 -16.70
CA LEU A 147 -52.62 -5.93 -16.40
C LEU A 147 -52.72 -6.84 -17.63
N SER A 148 -53.09 -6.28 -18.80
CA SER A 148 -53.22 -7.05 -20.05
C SER A 148 -51.87 -7.60 -20.53
N ASN A 149 -50.81 -6.79 -20.43
CA ASN A 149 -49.44 -7.19 -20.77
C ASN A 149 -48.93 -8.28 -19.81
N ALA A 150 -49.25 -8.18 -18.52
CA ALA A 150 -48.88 -9.19 -17.52
C ALA A 150 -49.61 -10.54 -17.71
N LEU A 151 -50.83 -10.53 -18.27
CA LEU A 151 -51.68 -11.70 -18.50
C LEU A 151 -51.59 -12.26 -19.94
N TRP A 152 -50.64 -11.78 -20.74
CA TRP A 152 -50.26 -12.34 -22.05
C TRP A 152 -51.41 -12.39 -23.10
N GLY A 153 -52.31 -11.39 -23.17
CA GLY A 153 -53.30 -11.34 -24.26
C GLY A 153 -54.37 -10.23 -24.20
N ASP A 154 -55.19 -10.18 -25.26
CA ASP A 154 -56.39 -9.34 -25.34
C ASP A 154 -57.47 -9.87 -24.39
N LEU A 155 -57.77 -9.10 -23.34
CA LEU A 155 -58.83 -9.41 -22.38
C LEU A 155 -60.20 -9.37 -23.07
N SER A 156 -61.10 -10.29 -22.75
CA SER A 156 -62.51 -10.19 -23.18
C SER A 156 -63.19 -8.95 -22.59
N ASP A 157 -64.35 -8.54 -23.12
CA ASP A 157 -65.10 -7.39 -22.59
C ASP A 157 -65.41 -7.53 -21.08
N ALA A 158 -65.71 -8.75 -20.62
CA ALA A 158 -65.98 -9.03 -19.21
C ALA A 158 -64.72 -8.98 -18.34
N GLU A 159 -63.59 -9.49 -18.83
CA GLU A 159 -62.29 -9.43 -18.13
C GLU A 159 -61.74 -8.01 -18.11
N THR A 160 -61.95 -7.23 -19.16
CA THR A 160 -61.60 -5.81 -19.22
C THR A 160 -62.37 -5.02 -18.16
N ALA A 161 -63.68 -5.25 -18.04
CA ALA A 161 -64.49 -4.63 -16.97
C ALA A 161 -64.00 -5.03 -15.57
N ALA A 162 -63.64 -6.29 -15.36
CA ALA A 162 -63.09 -6.76 -14.10
C ALA A 162 -61.69 -6.18 -13.81
N ALA A 163 -60.86 -5.98 -14.84
CA ALA A 163 -59.55 -5.34 -14.75
C ALA A 163 -59.66 -3.87 -14.35
N HIS A 164 -60.66 -3.15 -14.86
CA HIS A 164 -60.99 -1.80 -14.42
C HIS A 164 -61.34 -1.75 -12.93
N ASP A 165 -62.20 -2.67 -12.47
CA ASP A 165 -62.59 -2.73 -11.06
C ASP A 165 -61.43 -3.12 -10.14
N LEU A 166 -60.60 -4.06 -10.57
CA LEU A 166 -59.39 -4.48 -9.85
C LEU A 166 -58.38 -3.34 -9.75
N ALA A 167 -58.10 -2.65 -10.86
CA ALA A 167 -57.18 -1.52 -10.92
C ALA A 167 -57.59 -0.40 -9.95
N ARG A 168 -58.90 -0.14 -9.86
CA ARG A 168 -59.48 0.83 -8.93
C ARG A 168 -59.30 0.41 -7.47
N GLU A 169 -59.50 -0.87 -7.16
CA GLU A 169 -59.41 -1.37 -5.78
C GLU A 169 -57.96 -1.42 -5.26
N VAL A 170 -57.01 -1.75 -6.13
CA VAL A 170 -55.58 -1.73 -5.79
C VAL A 170 -54.98 -0.31 -5.82
N GLY A 171 -55.81 0.71 -6.09
CA GLY A 171 -55.42 2.11 -6.06
C GLY A 171 -54.49 2.53 -7.18
N PHE A 172 -54.52 1.82 -8.31
CA PHE A 172 -53.71 2.07 -9.50
C PHE A 172 -52.19 2.08 -9.27
N LEU A 173 -51.72 1.34 -8.25
CA LEU A 173 -50.30 1.19 -7.95
C LEU A 173 -49.67 0.09 -8.83
N PRO A 174 -48.59 0.36 -9.58
CA PRO A 174 -47.94 -0.63 -10.46
C PRO A 174 -47.60 -1.95 -9.75
N LEU A 175 -47.00 -1.89 -8.56
CA LEU A 175 -46.63 -3.10 -7.82
C LEU A 175 -47.86 -3.91 -7.37
N ALA A 176 -48.93 -3.23 -6.96
CA ALA A 176 -50.16 -3.89 -6.55
C ALA A 176 -50.89 -4.52 -7.76
N LEU A 177 -50.84 -3.86 -8.93
CA LEU A 177 -51.35 -4.38 -10.19
C LEU A 177 -50.61 -5.64 -10.62
N GLU A 178 -49.27 -5.65 -10.57
CA GLU A 178 -48.48 -6.85 -10.90
C GLU A 178 -48.77 -8.02 -9.96
N LEU A 179 -48.91 -7.76 -8.65
CA LEU A 179 -49.30 -8.78 -7.67
C LEU A 179 -50.70 -9.32 -7.91
N ALA A 180 -51.65 -8.46 -8.27
CA ALA A 180 -53.01 -8.86 -8.56
C ALA A 180 -53.09 -9.65 -9.87
N ALA A 181 -52.37 -9.20 -10.92
CA ALA A 181 -52.23 -9.92 -12.18
C ALA A 181 -51.67 -11.32 -11.97
N SER A 182 -50.62 -11.47 -11.15
CA SER A 182 -50.08 -12.80 -10.86
C SER A 182 -51.10 -13.73 -10.18
N GLN A 183 -51.99 -13.21 -9.34
CA GLN A 183 -53.02 -14.04 -8.69
C GLN A 183 -54.07 -14.52 -9.69
N VAL A 184 -54.45 -13.64 -10.63
CA VAL A 184 -55.34 -14.01 -11.74
C VAL A 184 -54.68 -15.05 -12.65
N ASP A 185 -53.40 -14.89 -12.99
CA ASP A 185 -52.61 -15.86 -13.78
C ASP A 185 -52.52 -17.23 -13.08
N ASP A 186 -52.42 -17.24 -11.75
CA ASP A 186 -52.46 -18.46 -10.94
C ASP A 186 -53.87 -19.08 -10.82
N GLY A 187 -54.89 -18.51 -11.50
CA GLY A 187 -56.22 -19.07 -11.64
C GLY A 187 -57.25 -18.57 -10.63
N VAL A 188 -56.93 -17.54 -9.83
CA VAL A 188 -57.92 -16.89 -8.95
C VAL A 188 -58.93 -16.12 -9.82
N PRO A 189 -60.24 -16.42 -9.74
CA PRO A 189 -61.23 -15.67 -10.49
C PRO A 189 -61.21 -14.19 -10.11
N TRP A 190 -61.29 -13.29 -11.11
CA TRP A 190 -61.27 -11.84 -10.91
C TRP A 190 -62.22 -11.35 -9.80
N ILE A 191 -63.45 -11.88 -9.78
CA ILE A 191 -64.48 -11.51 -8.82
C ILE A 191 -64.11 -11.94 -7.39
N GLU A 192 -63.55 -13.14 -7.24
CA GLU A 192 -63.12 -13.65 -5.93
C GLU A 192 -61.94 -12.85 -5.38
N LEU A 193 -60.96 -12.53 -6.25
CA LEU A 193 -59.82 -11.69 -5.87
C LEU A 193 -60.28 -10.28 -5.43
N LEU A 194 -61.19 -9.67 -6.19
CA LEU A 194 -61.73 -8.35 -5.87
C LEU A 194 -62.49 -8.36 -4.52
N GLN A 195 -63.26 -9.41 -4.24
CA GLN A 195 -63.96 -9.56 -2.96
C GLN A 195 -62.98 -9.75 -1.80
N ALA A 196 -61.96 -10.61 -1.97
CA ALA A 196 -60.93 -10.84 -0.96
C ALA A 196 -60.13 -9.56 -0.66
N LEU A 197 -59.77 -8.78 -1.69
CA LEU A 197 -59.10 -7.48 -1.54
C LEU A 197 -59.95 -6.50 -0.75
N ARG A 198 -61.23 -6.36 -1.10
CA ARG A 198 -62.16 -5.47 -0.38
C ARG A 198 -62.30 -5.86 1.09
N GLN A 199 -62.41 -7.15 1.37
CA GLN A 199 -62.51 -7.64 2.73
C GLN A 199 -61.24 -7.32 3.53
N GLU A 200 -60.07 -7.64 2.99
CA GLU A 200 -58.78 -7.40 3.65
C GLU A 200 -58.55 -5.89 3.92
N ILE A 201 -58.89 -5.02 2.96
CA ILE A 201 -58.78 -3.56 3.13
C ILE A 201 -59.71 -3.07 4.26
N VAL A 202 -60.95 -3.58 4.32
CA VAL A 202 -61.90 -3.23 5.40
C VAL A 202 -61.38 -3.67 6.76
N GLU A 203 -60.73 -4.83 6.84
CA GLU A 203 -60.15 -5.35 8.08
C GLU A 203 -58.93 -4.53 8.53
N LEU A 204 -58.04 -4.16 7.61
CA LEU A 204 -56.91 -3.25 7.86
C LEU A 204 -57.41 -1.86 8.31
N ASP A 205 -58.45 -1.33 7.68
CA ASP A 205 -59.09 -0.07 8.09
C ASP A 205 -59.70 -0.16 9.50
N ALA A 206 -60.23 -1.32 9.90
CA ALA A 206 -60.84 -1.52 11.21
C ALA A 206 -59.80 -1.59 12.33
N LEU A 207 -58.64 -2.20 12.06
CA LEU A 207 -57.50 -2.26 12.98
C LEU A 207 -56.93 -0.87 13.28
N ASP A 208 -56.78 -0.05 12.24
CA ASP A 208 -56.21 1.28 12.34
C ASP A 208 -57.13 2.31 13.04
N ARG A 209 -58.45 2.05 13.12
CA ARG A 209 -59.43 2.94 13.81
C ARG A 209 -59.29 2.96 15.33
N VAL A 210 -58.50 2.05 15.92
CA VAL A 210 -58.26 1.98 17.37
C VAL A 210 -57.16 2.97 17.81
N GLU A 211 -56.32 3.48 16.90
CA GLU A 211 -55.13 4.29 17.27
C GLU A 211 -55.14 5.77 16.85
N ALA A 212 -56.03 6.25 15.97
CA ALA A 212 -56.21 7.70 15.76
C ALA A 212 -57.54 8.05 15.06
N ALA A 213 -58.23 9.07 15.57
CA ALA A 213 -59.36 9.70 14.91
C ALA A 213 -58.86 10.84 14.01
N GLU A 214 -58.77 10.62 12.69
CA GLU A 214 -58.70 11.68 11.67
C GLU A 214 -59.01 11.12 10.26
N GLN A 215 -59.44 12.00 9.36
CA GLN A 215 -60.08 11.69 8.07
C GLN A 215 -59.37 10.62 7.21
N ALA A 216 -60.18 9.86 6.44
CA ALA A 216 -59.72 8.92 5.43
C ALA A 216 -58.92 9.64 4.32
N ASP A 217 -57.60 9.57 4.43
CA ASP A 217 -56.66 10.03 3.41
C ASP A 217 -56.53 8.97 2.30
N ASP A 218 -56.64 9.35 1.03
CA ASP A 218 -56.50 8.45 -0.11
C ASP A 218 -55.13 7.75 -0.15
N ALA A 219 -54.11 8.34 0.49
CA ALA A 219 -52.80 7.70 0.71
C ALA A 219 -52.88 6.48 1.65
N LYS A 220 -53.69 6.57 2.70
CA LYS A 220 -53.90 5.48 3.67
C LYS A 220 -54.60 4.31 3.01
N ARG A 221 -55.67 4.58 2.25
CA ARG A 221 -56.37 3.55 1.48
C ARG A 221 -55.43 2.83 0.52
N ARG A 222 -54.59 3.56 -0.22
CA ARG A 222 -53.61 2.97 -1.15
C ARG A 222 -52.54 2.13 -0.46
N LYS A 223 -52.07 2.54 0.73
CA LYS A 223 -51.18 1.72 1.57
C LYS A 223 -51.86 0.42 2.00
N HIS A 224 -53.12 0.48 2.44
CA HIS A 224 -53.90 -0.71 2.79
C HIS A 224 -54.15 -1.61 1.59
N SER A 225 -54.44 -1.05 0.41
CA SER A 225 -54.56 -1.83 -0.83
C SER A 225 -53.27 -2.58 -1.17
N LEU A 226 -52.11 -1.94 -1.07
CA LEU A 226 -50.82 -2.59 -1.34
C LEU A 226 -50.49 -3.69 -0.30
N VAL A 227 -50.72 -3.41 0.99
CA VAL A 227 -50.55 -4.41 2.06
C VAL A 227 -51.53 -5.57 1.89
N ALA A 228 -52.78 -5.31 1.50
CA ALA A 228 -53.77 -6.34 1.20
C ALA A 228 -53.33 -7.22 0.01
N CYS A 229 -52.81 -6.62 -1.07
CA CYS A 229 -52.23 -7.37 -2.19
C CYS A 229 -51.08 -8.28 -1.72
N PHE A 230 -50.18 -7.78 -0.87
CA PHE A 230 -49.10 -8.58 -0.30
C PHE A 230 -49.64 -9.73 0.55
N ASN A 231 -50.53 -9.45 1.51
CA ASN A 231 -51.10 -10.46 2.40
C ASN A 231 -51.82 -11.56 1.61
N LEU A 232 -52.62 -11.21 0.61
CA LEU A 232 -53.31 -12.18 -0.24
C LEU A 232 -52.34 -13.00 -1.07
N SER A 233 -51.32 -12.37 -1.67
CA SER A 233 -50.29 -13.09 -2.43
C SER A 233 -49.52 -14.09 -1.56
N LEU A 234 -49.27 -13.73 -0.29
CA LEU A 234 -48.62 -14.60 0.69
C LEU A 234 -49.54 -15.71 1.23
N ARG A 235 -50.84 -15.46 1.42
CA ARG A 235 -51.82 -16.50 1.83
C ARG A 235 -51.99 -17.61 0.79
N LEU A 236 -51.71 -17.30 -0.48
CA LEU A 236 -51.70 -18.29 -1.57
C LEU A 236 -50.45 -19.17 -1.58
N LEU A 237 -49.43 -18.84 -0.79
CA LEU A 237 -48.24 -19.68 -0.64
C LEU A 237 -48.54 -20.87 0.25
N SER A 238 -47.91 -22.01 -0.04
CA SER A 238 -47.91 -23.12 0.92
C SER A 238 -47.20 -22.71 2.21
N SER A 239 -47.47 -23.39 3.32
CA SER A 239 -46.78 -23.13 4.60
C SER A 239 -45.25 -23.22 4.46
N GLU A 240 -44.76 -24.13 3.60
CA GLU A 240 -43.34 -24.23 3.27
C GLU A 240 -42.82 -23.00 2.51
N GLN A 241 -43.55 -22.52 1.50
CA GLN A 241 -43.17 -21.35 0.72
C GLN A 241 -43.24 -20.06 1.55
N LEU A 242 -44.23 -19.93 2.44
CA LEU A 242 -44.33 -18.80 3.34
C LEU A 242 -43.13 -18.76 4.31
N GLY A 243 -42.73 -19.90 4.85
CA GLY A 243 -41.50 -20.01 5.64
C GLY A 243 -40.23 -19.71 4.84
N GLN A 244 -40.19 -20.10 3.55
CA GLN A 244 -39.08 -19.74 2.65
C GLN A 244 -39.02 -18.24 2.37
N PHE A 245 -40.16 -17.59 2.16
CA PHE A 245 -40.27 -16.14 1.98
C PHE A 245 -39.83 -15.39 3.25
N ALA A 246 -40.37 -15.77 4.42
CA ALA A 246 -39.97 -15.21 5.71
C ALA A 246 -38.46 -15.38 5.97
N GLY A 247 -37.89 -16.52 5.57
CA GLY A 247 -36.46 -16.79 5.68
C GLY A 247 -35.57 -15.81 4.88
N LEU A 248 -36.07 -15.20 3.81
CA LEU A 248 -35.32 -14.18 3.06
C LEU A 248 -35.11 -12.90 3.87
N GLY A 249 -35.90 -12.65 4.93
CA GLY A 249 -35.73 -11.52 5.83
C GLY A 249 -34.44 -11.56 6.67
N VAL A 250 -33.68 -12.66 6.66
CA VAL A 250 -32.36 -12.74 7.31
C VAL A 250 -31.25 -12.08 6.47
N LEU A 251 -31.52 -11.80 5.21
CA LEU A 251 -30.56 -11.23 4.27
C LEU A 251 -30.52 -9.70 4.42
N PRO A 252 -29.42 -9.03 4.06
CA PRO A 252 -29.41 -7.57 3.94
C PRO A 252 -30.37 -7.10 2.84
N GLU A 253 -30.77 -5.84 2.91
CA GLU A 253 -31.50 -5.16 1.83
C GLU A 253 -30.65 -5.15 0.54
N ASP A 254 -31.32 -5.15 -0.62
CA ASP A 254 -30.72 -5.02 -1.95
C ASP A 254 -29.66 -6.08 -2.36
N VAL A 255 -29.63 -7.26 -1.72
CA VAL A 255 -28.69 -8.32 -2.12
C VAL A 255 -29.24 -9.21 -3.24
N GLY A 256 -28.37 -9.55 -4.19
CA GLY A 256 -28.61 -10.58 -5.20
C GLY A 256 -28.65 -11.99 -4.59
N VAL A 257 -29.80 -12.65 -4.70
CA VAL A 257 -30.05 -14.02 -4.23
C VAL A 257 -29.81 -15.00 -5.36
N THR A 258 -28.82 -15.88 -5.21
CA THR A 258 -28.55 -16.98 -6.14
C THR A 258 -29.31 -18.24 -5.76
N ALA A 259 -29.48 -19.17 -6.71
CA ALA A 259 -30.09 -20.47 -6.41
C ALA A 259 -29.25 -21.32 -5.44
N GLN A 260 -27.93 -21.15 -5.45
CA GLN A 260 -27.00 -21.88 -4.58
C GLN A 260 -27.10 -21.39 -3.13
N MET A 261 -27.10 -20.07 -2.94
CA MET A 261 -27.30 -19.45 -1.64
C MET A 261 -28.69 -19.78 -1.09
N ALA A 262 -29.75 -19.65 -1.90
CA ALA A 262 -31.11 -19.97 -1.47
C ALA A 262 -31.27 -21.45 -1.08
N ALA A 263 -30.53 -22.36 -1.72
CA ALA A 263 -30.49 -23.76 -1.33
C ALA A 263 -29.91 -23.96 0.06
N THR A 264 -28.84 -23.21 0.41
CA THR A 264 -28.31 -23.18 1.78
C THR A 264 -29.32 -22.56 2.74
N LEU A 265 -29.86 -21.39 2.39
CA LEU A 265 -30.81 -20.65 3.21
C LEU A 265 -32.02 -21.49 3.57
N TRP A 266 -32.59 -22.25 2.64
CA TRP A 266 -33.79 -23.05 2.89
C TRP A 266 -33.50 -24.51 3.27
N ASN A 267 -32.23 -24.90 3.35
CA ASN A 267 -31.79 -26.28 3.54
C ASN A 267 -32.45 -27.24 2.51
N LYS A 268 -32.37 -26.88 1.23
CA LYS A 268 -32.93 -27.61 0.09
C LYS A 268 -31.85 -27.90 -0.95
N THR A 269 -32.20 -28.70 -1.96
CA THR A 269 -31.35 -28.89 -3.14
C THR A 269 -31.43 -27.67 -4.06
N VAL A 270 -30.35 -27.37 -4.78
CA VAL A 270 -30.27 -26.24 -5.73
C VAL A 270 -31.43 -26.22 -6.75
N PRO A 271 -31.86 -27.35 -7.35
CA PRO A 271 -33.01 -27.36 -8.25
C PRO A 271 -34.33 -26.95 -7.58
N LYS A 272 -34.55 -27.35 -6.32
CA LYS A 272 -35.76 -26.98 -5.57
C LYS A 272 -35.74 -25.49 -5.21
N ALA A 273 -34.60 -24.98 -4.74
CA ALA A 273 -34.44 -23.56 -4.44
C ALA A 273 -34.61 -22.69 -5.69
N ARG A 274 -34.01 -23.07 -6.83
CA ARG A 274 -34.21 -22.39 -8.11
C ARG A 274 -35.68 -22.34 -8.50
N LYS A 275 -36.40 -23.45 -8.36
CA LYS A 275 -37.85 -23.51 -8.63
C LYS A 275 -38.64 -22.56 -7.72
N THR A 276 -38.32 -22.50 -6.43
CA THR A 276 -38.94 -21.54 -5.50
C THR A 276 -38.64 -20.09 -5.91
N LEU A 277 -37.39 -19.73 -6.22
CA LEU A 277 -37.02 -18.37 -6.65
C LEU A 277 -37.76 -17.95 -7.93
N VAL A 278 -37.83 -18.84 -8.93
CA VAL A 278 -38.62 -18.61 -10.15
C VAL A 278 -40.10 -18.43 -9.83
N THR A 279 -40.64 -19.20 -8.88
CA THR A 279 -42.04 -19.08 -8.44
C THR A 279 -42.28 -17.73 -7.77
N PHE A 280 -41.39 -17.28 -6.87
CA PHE A 280 -41.49 -15.98 -6.23
C PHE A 280 -41.36 -14.83 -7.22
N LYS A 281 -40.47 -14.94 -8.21
CA LYS A 281 -40.38 -13.96 -9.30
C LYS A 281 -41.67 -13.91 -10.12
N ARG A 282 -42.22 -15.07 -10.50
CA ARG A 282 -43.51 -15.13 -11.23
C ARG A 282 -44.63 -14.51 -10.41
N LYS A 283 -44.60 -14.70 -9.09
CA LYS A 283 -45.55 -14.13 -8.13
C LYS A 283 -45.33 -12.64 -7.80
N ALA A 284 -44.43 -11.95 -8.51
CA ALA A 284 -44.02 -10.57 -8.23
C ALA A 284 -43.52 -10.32 -6.78
N LEU A 285 -43.13 -11.38 -6.06
CA LEU A 285 -42.55 -11.30 -4.71
C LEU A 285 -41.04 -11.04 -4.75
N LEU A 286 -40.39 -11.33 -5.88
CA LEU A 286 -38.99 -11.04 -6.17
C LEU A 286 -38.85 -10.37 -7.53
N LEU A 287 -37.86 -9.50 -7.65
CA LEU A 287 -37.44 -8.84 -8.88
C LEU A 287 -36.25 -9.58 -9.50
N ALA A 288 -36.00 -9.35 -10.79
CA ALA A 288 -34.75 -9.79 -11.42
C ALA A 288 -33.56 -8.98 -10.88
N GLY A 289 -32.46 -9.67 -10.59
CA GLY A 289 -31.16 -9.07 -10.27
C GLY A 289 -30.21 -9.10 -11.47
N SER A 290 -28.96 -8.69 -11.25
CA SER A 290 -27.88 -8.74 -12.24
C SER A 290 -27.39 -10.16 -12.50
N GLU A 291 -27.14 -10.54 -13.76
CA GLU A 291 -26.54 -11.84 -14.07
C GLU A 291 -25.14 -11.97 -13.44
N THR A 292 -24.82 -13.16 -12.93
CA THR A 292 -23.45 -13.45 -12.45
C THR A 292 -22.49 -13.56 -13.64
N LEU A 293 -21.17 -13.51 -13.38
CA LEU A 293 -20.13 -13.71 -14.40
C LEU A 293 -20.24 -15.06 -15.13
N GLU A 294 -20.89 -16.05 -14.53
CA GLU A 294 -21.15 -17.37 -15.09
C GLU A 294 -22.50 -17.46 -15.84
N GLY A 295 -23.22 -16.33 -15.95
CA GLY A 295 -24.53 -16.25 -16.61
C GLY A 295 -25.69 -16.81 -15.76
N GLU A 296 -25.52 -16.97 -14.45
CA GLU A 296 -26.63 -17.38 -13.58
C GLU A 296 -27.55 -16.18 -13.27
N ALA A 297 -28.86 -16.39 -13.39
CA ALA A 297 -29.87 -15.42 -12.99
C ALA A 297 -29.87 -15.22 -11.47
N THR A 298 -29.81 -13.97 -11.03
CA THR A 298 -29.99 -13.58 -9.62
C THR A 298 -31.36 -12.91 -9.42
N TYR A 299 -31.79 -12.84 -8.17
CA TYR A 299 -33.07 -12.26 -7.77
C TYR A 299 -32.85 -11.25 -6.66
N ARG A 300 -33.70 -10.23 -6.55
CA ARG A 300 -33.66 -9.25 -5.45
C ARG A 300 -35.05 -9.03 -4.88
N MET A 301 -35.12 -8.56 -3.64
CA MET A 301 -36.39 -8.25 -2.97
C MET A 301 -36.61 -6.74 -2.95
N HIS A 302 -37.86 -6.29 -3.11
CA HIS A 302 -38.22 -4.89 -2.90
C HIS A 302 -38.27 -4.59 -1.40
N ASP A 303 -37.89 -3.38 -0.95
CA ASP A 303 -37.80 -2.98 0.47
C ASP A 303 -39.08 -3.29 1.28
N LEU A 304 -40.27 -2.94 0.76
CA LEU A 304 -41.54 -3.27 1.41
C LEU A 304 -41.76 -4.78 1.58
N MET A 305 -41.24 -5.59 0.66
CA MET A 305 -41.27 -7.05 0.76
C MET A 305 -40.22 -7.58 1.73
N HIS A 306 -39.07 -6.92 1.79
CA HIS A 306 -38.03 -7.20 2.77
C HIS A 306 -38.52 -6.91 4.19
N ASP A 307 -39.12 -5.75 4.43
CA ASP A 307 -39.78 -5.38 5.69
C ASP A 307 -40.80 -6.44 6.14
N LEU A 308 -41.61 -6.92 5.19
CA LEU A 308 -42.61 -7.95 5.46
C LEU A 308 -41.95 -9.31 5.75
N ALA A 309 -40.91 -9.69 5.02
CA ALA A 309 -40.15 -10.91 5.27
C ALA A 309 -39.46 -10.87 6.64
N VAL A 310 -38.86 -9.73 7.02
CA VAL A 310 -38.26 -9.49 8.35
C VAL A 310 -39.33 -9.57 9.44
N ARG A 311 -40.51 -8.99 9.22
CA ARG A 311 -41.63 -9.10 10.17
C ARG A 311 -42.04 -10.56 10.35
N LEU A 312 -42.28 -11.28 9.26
CA LEU A 312 -42.68 -12.69 9.28
C LEU A 312 -41.61 -13.61 9.86
N LEU A 313 -40.33 -13.28 9.70
CA LEU A 313 -39.23 -13.99 10.36
C LEU A 313 -39.40 -13.96 11.89
N GLN A 314 -39.90 -12.85 12.43
CA GLN A 314 -40.09 -12.64 13.87
C GLN A 314 -41.49 -12.99 14.38
N SER A 315 -42.51 -12.94 13.52
CA SER A 315 -43.90 -13.30 13.85
C SER A 315 -44.01 -14.75 14.37
N PRO A 316 -44.92 -15.02 15.30
CA PRO A 316 -45.08 -16.37 15.88
C PRO A 316 -45.49 -17.40 14.82
N VAL A 317 -45.08 -18.64 15.04
CA VAL A 317 -45.42 -19.78 14.14
C VAL A 317 -46.92 -20.06 14.16
N GLU A 318 -47.55 -19.91 15.32
CA GLU A 318 -48.99 -19.97 15.50
C GLU A 318 -49.50 -18.56 15.83
N PRO A 319 -50.15 -17.86 14.89
CA PRO A 319 -50.69 -16.54 15.14
C PRO A 319 -51.86 -16.62 16.14
N GLU A 320 -52.00 -15.59 16.98
CA GLU A 320 -53.10 -15.51 17.96
C GLU A 320 -54.46 -15.30 17.27
N GLU A 321 -54.46 -14.61 16.13
CA GLU A 321 -55.65 -14.35 15.33
C GLU A 321 -55.56 -15.06 13.99
N ALA A 322 -56.68 -15.67 13.53
CA ALA A 322 -56.73 -16.44 12.29
C ALA A 322 -56.43 -15.63 11.01
N ARG A 323 -56.38 -14.30 11.11
CA ARG A 323 -56.09 -13.38 10.00
C ARG A 323 -54.59 -13.12 9.80
N ASP A 324 -53.78 -13.31 10.83
CA ASP A 324 -52.35 -13.06 10.79
C ASP A 324 -51.63 -14.18 10.05
N LEU A 325 -50.61 -13.82 9.28
CA LEU A 325 -49.77 -14.79 8.59
C LEU A 325 -48.82 -15.47 9.58
N PRO A 326 -48.75 -16.82 9.59
CA PRO A 326 -47.80 -17.53 10.44
C PRO A 326 -46.37 -17.19 10.02
N GLY A 327 -45.53 -16.89 11.01
CA GLY A 327 -44.12 -16.56 10.84
C GLY A 327 -43.17 -17.72 11.18
N LEU A 328 -41.92 -17.39 11.46
CA LEU A 328 -40.90 -18.34 11.90
C LEU A 328 -40.60 -18.29 13.41
N GLY A 329 -41.08 -17.27 14.12
CA GLY A 329 -40.88 -17.08 15.56
C GLY A 329 -39.42 -16.90 15.96
N LEU A 330 -38.57 -16.40 15.06
CA LEU A 330 -37.13 -16.27 15.29
C LEU A 330 -36.76 -14.84 15.68
N THR A 331 -35.85 -14.70 16.64
CA THR A 331 -35.15 -13.42 16.81
C THR A 331 -34.18 -13.22 15.64
N LYS A 332 -33.82 -11.96 15.32
CA LYS A 332 -32.82 -11.67 14.28
C LYS A 332 -31.53 -12.47 14.50
N ALA A 333 -30.94 -12.37 15.69
CA ALA A 333 -29.73 -13.11 16.04
C ALA A 333 -29.88 -14.64 15.88
N ALA A 334 -31.01 -15.22 16.28
CA ALA A 334 -31.27 -16.65 16.09
C ALA A 334 -31.37 -17.05 14.61
N ALA A 335 -31.99 -16.21 13.78
CA ALA A 335 -32.07 -16.46 12.33
C ALA A 335 -30.67 -16.43 11.67
N HIS A 336 -29.85 -15.42 12.01
CA HIS A 336 -28.45 -15.37 11.54
C HIS A 336 -27.66 -16.59 12.01
N GLY A 337 -27.79 -16.97 13.28
CA GLY A 337 -27.16 -18.18 13.83
C GLY A 337 -27.57 -19.47 13.11
N GLN A 338 -28.86 -19.64 12.79
CA GLN A 338 -29.34 -20.80 12.03
C GLN A 338 -28.76 -20.84 10.61
N LEU A 339 -28.66 -19.68 9.94
CA LEU A 339 -28.06 -19.59 8.61
C LEU A 339 -26.57 -19.95 8.65
N LEU A 340 -25.84 -19.43 9.63
CA LEU A 340 -24.43 -19.76 9.84
C LEU A 340 -24.24 -21.26 10.07
N GLU A 341 -25.07 -21.91 10.89
CA GLU A 341 -24.98 -23.36 11.11
C GLU A 341 -25.25 -24.17 9.83
N ARG A 342 -26.15 -23.70 8.94
CA ARG A 342 -26.37 -24.32 7.62
C ARG A 342 -25.14 -24.21 6.72
N TYR A 343 -24.45 -23.06 6.73
CA TYR A 343 -23.18 -22.92 6.03
C TYR A 343 -22.08 -23.75 6.68
N ARG A 344 -22.00 -23.76 8.02
CA ARG A 344 -21.03 -24.54 8.77
C ARG A 344 -21.09 -26.02 8.43
N ALA A 345 -22.29 -26.57 8.24
CA ALA A 345 -22.50 -27.96 7.82
C ALA A 345 -21.94 -28.28 6.42
N LYS A 346 -21.67 -27.26 5.58
CA LYS A 346 -21.06 -27.41 4.25
C LYS A 346 -19.53 -27.26 4.26
N THR A 347 -18.94 -26.87 5.40
CA THR A 347 -17.49 -26.79 5.54
C THR A 347 -16.86 -28.18 5.61
N GLN A 348 -15.62 -28.29 5.16
CA GLN A 348 -14.75 -29.43 5.40
C GLN A 348 -13.96 -29.17 6.70
N TYR A 349 -13.99 -30.13 7.62
CA TYR A 349 -13.29 -30.06 8.92
C TYR A 349 -13.67 -28.86 9.80
N ALA A 350 -14.89 -28.32 9.65
CA ALA A 350 -15.35 -27.13 10.37
C ALA A 350 -14.57 -25.83 10.07
N LEU A 351 -13.91 -25.76 8.90
CA LEU A 351 -13.11 -24.62 8.46
C LEU A 351 -13.87 -23.81 7.41
N TRP A 352 -14.14 -22.54 7.69
CA TRP A 352 -14.93 -21.66 6.84
C TRP A 352 -14.30 -21.41 5.46
N HIS A 353 -12.97 -21.39 5.35
CA HIS A 353 -12.28 -21.23 4.06
C HIS A 353 -12.46 -22.39 3.07
N THR A 354 -13.17 -23.44 3.46
CA THR A 354 -13.49 -24.59 2.60
C THR A 354 -14.90 -24.51 2.00
N LEU A 355 -15.63 -23.43 2.28
CA LEU A 355 -16.92 -23.17 1.66
C LEU A 355 -16.78 -23.07 0.13
N SER A 356 -17.80 -23.54 -0.57
CA SER A 356 -17.91 -23.35 -2.02
C SER A 356 -18.45 -21.96 -2.32
N GLU A 357 -18.03 -21.39 -3.45
CA GLU A 357 -18.58 -20.13 -3.94
C GLU A 357 -20.04 -20.31 -4.32
N ASP A 358 -20.91 -19.46 -3.78
CA ASP A 358 -22.35 -19.45 -4.06
C ASP A 358 -22.87 -18.08 -4.50
N GLY A 359 -21.98 -17.12 -4.75
CA GLY A 359 -22.29 -15.75 -5.15
C GLY A 359 -22.67 -14.82 -3.99
N TYR A 360 -22.63 -15.30 -2.74
CA TYR A 360 -23.11 -14.54 -1.59
C TYR A 360 -22.23 -14.66 -0.35
N ILE A 361 -21.93 -15.88 0.10
CA ILE A 361 -21.47 -16.08 1.48
C ILE A 361 -20.09 -15.48 1.72
N HIS A 362 -19.16 -15.55 0.76
CA HIS A 362 -17.83 -14.93 0.92
C HIS A 362 -17.93 -13.42 1.15
N ALA A 363 -18.94 -12.75 0.57
CA ALA A 363 -19.16 -11.31 0.76
C ALA A 363 -19.80 -10.95 2.10
N HIS A 364 -20.64 -11.84 2.65
CA HIS A 364 -21.53 -11.53 3.78
C HIS A 364 -21.29 -12.39 5.03
N LEU A 365 -20.34 -13.34 5.03
CA LEU A 365 -20.10 -14.26 6.15
C LEU A 365 -19.84 -13.51 7.45
N THR A 366 -18.91 -12.55 7.44
CA THR A 366 -18.55 -11.76 8.63
C THR A 366 -19.69 -10.86 9.08
N TRP A 367 -20.55 -10.40 8.15
CA TRP A 367 -21.76 -9.64 8.50
C TRP A 367 -22.75 -10.52 9.25
N HIS A 368 -23.02 -11.74 8.77
CA HIS A 368 -23.91 -12.66 9.47
C HIS A 368 -23.37 -13.07 10.85
N MET A 369 -22.06 -13.27 10.99
CA MET A 369 -21.43 -13.54 12.30
C MET A 369 -21.65 -12.39 13.28
N GLU A 370 -21.50 -11.15 12.82
CA GLU A 370 -21.76 -9.96 13.62
C GLU A 370 -23.24 -9.85 14.03
N GLN A 371 -24.17 -10.00 13.08
CA GLN A 371 -25.62 -9.95 13.34
C GLN A 371 -26.12 -11.12 14.22
N ALA A 372 -25.42 -12.26 14.22
CA ALA A 372 -25.67 -13.36 15.14
C ALA A 372 -25.15 -13.10 16.57
N GLY A 373 -24.44 -12.00 16.80
CA GLY A 373 -23.79 -11.69 18.08
C GLY A 373 -22.56 -12.56 18.36
N GLN A 374 -21.81 -12.94 17.31
CA GLN A 374 -20.63 -13.80 17.39
C GLN A 374 -19.37 -13.12 16.82
N PRO A 375 -18.92 -11.97 17.37
CA PRO A 375 -17.75 -11.24 16.85
C PRO A 375 -16.45 -12.08 16.94
N GLU A 376 -16.34 -13.00 17.91
CA GLU A 376 -15.20 -13.88 18.07
C GLU A 376 -15.03 -14.84 16.89
N ALA A 377 -16.13 -15.23 16.23
CA ALA A 377 -16.10 -16.09 15.05
C ALA A 377 -15.38 -15.41 13.87
N ILE A 378 -15.46 -14.08 13.76
CA ILE A 378 -14.78 -13.30 12.72
C ILE A 378 -13.27 -13.32 12.97
N HIS A 379 -12.86 -13.15 14.23
CA HIS A 379 -11.45 -13.23 14.61
C HIS A 379 -10.87 -14.63 14.35
N ALA A 380 -11.65 -15.69 14.61
CA ALA A 380 -11.28 -17.06 14.32
C ALA A 380 -11.16 -17.33 12.82
N LEU A 381 -12.12 -16.86 12.01
CA LEU A 381 -12.12 -16.96 10.55
C LEU A 381 -10.83 -16.42 9.94
N LEU A 382 -10.42 -15.22 10.34
CA LEU A 382 -9.21 -14.56 9.82
C LEU A 382 -7.90 -15.22 10.29
N ARG A 383 -7.97 -16.15 11.25
CA ARG A 383 -6.84 -16.94 11.74
C ARG A 383 -6.79 -18.35 11.16
N GLU A 384 -7.80 -18.76 10.40
CA GLU A 384 -7.81 -20.09 9.80
C GLU A 384 -6.59 -20.29 8.92
N THR A 385 -5.97 -21.46 9.04
CA THR A 385 -4.72 -21.81 8.38
C THR A 385 -4.90 -23.11 7.61
N ARG A 386 -4.41 -23.14 6.36
CA ARG A 386 -4.41 -24.34 5.52
C ARG A 386 -3.30 -25.31 5.92
N VAL A 387 -3.32 -26.51 5.33
CA VAL A 387 -2.30 -27.55 5.57
C VAL A 387 -0.89 -27.09 5.18
N ASP A 388 -0.77 -26.22 4.16
CA ASP A 388 0.48 -25.61 3.69
C ASP A 388 0.92 -24.39 4.51
N ARG A 389 0.24 -24.13 5.65
CA ARG A 389 0.46 -22.99 6.54
C ARG A 389 0.14 -21.63 5.95
N ARG A 390 -0.61 -21.54 4.85
CA ARG A 390 -1.13 -20.25 4.35
C ARG A 390 -2.41 -19.84 5.06
N ASN A 391 -2.73 -18.54 5.04
CA ASN A 391 -4.00 -18.04 5.58
C ASN A 391 -5.17 -18.58 4.74
N GLY A 392 -6.06 -19.35 5.36
CA GLY A 392 -7.13 -20.05 4.67
C GLY A 392 -8.15 -19.11 4.05
N TRP A 393 -8.65 -18.14 4.83
CA TRP A 393 -9.69 -17.24 4.35
C TRP A 393 -9.19 -16.33 3.22
N TYR A 394 -7.96 -15.82 3.32
CA TYR A 394 -7.32 -15.07 2.23
C TYR A 394 -7.25 -15.89 0.95
N GLU A 395 -6.78 -17.14 1.02
CA GLU A 395 -6.64 -18.01 -0.14
C GLU A 395 -8.01 -18.39 -0.75
N ALA A 396 -9.06 -18.53 0.08
CA ALA A 396 -10.42 -18.74 -0.41
C ALA A 396 -10.95 -17.52 -1.19
N CYS A 397 -10.80 -16.31 -0.63
CA CYS A 397 -11.16 -15.07 -1.30
C CYS A 397 -10.34 -14.83 -2.58
N ASP A 398 -9.04 -15.15 -2.57
CA ASP A 398 -8.16 -15.00 -3.72
C ASP A 398 -8.52 -15.99 -4.85
N ALA A 399 -8.85 -17.24 -4.50
CA ALA A 399 -9.25 -18.28 -5.45
C ALA A 399 -10.52 -17.93 -6.25
N ILE A 400 -11.47 -17.20 -5.64
CA ILE A 400 -12.68 -16.70 -6.31
C ILE A 400 -12.49 -15.32 -6.96
N GLY A 401 -11.26 -14.79 -6.94
CA GLY A 401 -10.91 -13.52 -7.55
C GLY A 401 -11.37 -12.28 -6.76
N GLN A 402 -11.69 -12.42 -5.47
CA GLN A 402 -12.19 -11.36 -4.60
C GLN A 402 -11.28 -11.08 -3.38
N PRO A 403 -9.96 -10.87 -3.52
CA PRO A 403 -9.08 -10.57 -2.37
C PRO A 403 -9.44 -9.25 -1.67
N ALA A 404 -10.17 -8.35 -2.34
CA ALA A 404 -10.72 -7.13 -1.72
C ALA A 404 -11.73 -7.44 -0.61
N GLN A 405 -12.45 -8.58 -0.71
CA GLN A 405 -13.39 -9.02 0.31
C GLN A 405 -12.66 -9.35 1.62
N PHE A 406 -11.52 -10.05 1.54
CA PHE A 406 -10.68 -10.32 2.70
C PHE A 406 -10.23 -9.02 3.39
N VAL A 407 -9.91 -7.97 2.62
CA VAL A 407 -9.54 -6.67 3.18
C VAL A 407 -10.74 -5.98 3.85
N SER A 408 -11.95 -6.13 3.31
CA SER A 408 -13.19 -5.65 3.93
C SER A 408 -13.46 -6.37 5.26
N ASP A 409 -13.34 -7.69 5.27
CA ASP A 409 -13.47 -8.53 6.47
C ASP A 409 -12.44 -8.17 7.53
N LEU A 410 -11.19 -7.92 7.11
CA LEU A 410 -10.12 -7.44 7.98
C LEU A 410 -10.47 -6.08 8.59
N GLY A 411 -11.07 -5.17 7.83
CA GLY A 411 -11.55 -3.88 8.31
C GLY A 411 -12.66 -4.01 9.35
N ARG A 412 -13.64 -4.90 9.12
CA ARG A 412 -14.70 -5.21 10.11
C ARG A 412 -14.10 -5.79 11.39
N ALA A 413 -13.18 -6.75 11.26
CA ALA A 413 -12.52 -7.37 12.40
C ALA A 413 -11.65 -6.37 13.18
N TRP A 414 -11.03 -5.41 12.48
CA TRP A 414 -10.28 -4.32 13.12
C TRP A 414 -11.19 -3.46 13.99
N ARG A 415 -12.33 -2.99 13.46
CA ARG A 415 -13.29 -2.20 14.23
C ARG A 415 -13.80 -2.96 15.46
N LEU A 416 -14.13 -4.24 15.31
CA LEU A 416 -14.58 -5.07 16.44
C LEU A 416 -13.48 -5.25 17.49
N ALA A 417 -12.21 -5.38 17.06
CA ALA A 417 -11.08 -5.40 17.98
C ALA A 417 -10.90 -4.06 18.72
N GLU A 418 -11.18 -2.93 18.08
CA GLU A 418 -11.19 -1.62 18.72
C GLU A 418 -12.30 -1.47 19.77
N GLU A 419 -13.51 -1.92 19.46
CA GLU A 419 -14.64 -1.94 20.39
C GLU A 419 -14.40 -2.86 21.60
N LEU A 420 -13.61 -3.94 21.41
CA LEU A 420 -13.22 -4.85 22.49
C LEU A 420 -12.33 -4.19 23.54
N PHE A 421 -11.68 -3.06 23.24
CA PHE A 421 -10.65 -2.46 24.10
C PHE A 421 -11.13 -2.18 25.54
N GLU A 422 -12.36 -1.70 25.70
CA GLU A 422 -12.95 -1.40 27.02
C GLU A 422 -13.31 -2.67 27.81
N ARG A 423 -13.53 -3.80 27.13
CA ARG A 423 -13.93 -5.07 27.74
C ARG A 423 -12.73 -5.98 28.01
N ASP A 424 -11.84 -6.11 27.03
CA ASP A 424 -10.59 -6.86 27.11
C ASP A 424 -9.47 -6.11 26.35
N ARG A 425 -8.71 -5.33 27.12
CA ARG A 425 -7.60 -4.53 26.60
C ARG A 425 -6.48 -5.38 26.01
N THR A 426 -6.27 -6.59 26.52
CA THR A 426 -5.16 -7.46 26.09
C THR A 426 -5.46 -8.04 24.72
N ASP A 427 -6.61 -8.68 24.58
CA ASP A 427 -7.01 -9.30 23.32
C ASP A 427 -7.24 -8.25 22.23
N SER A 428 -7.81 -7.09 22.58
CA SER A 428 -7.97 -5.96 21.67
C SER A 428 -6.65 -5.52 21.04
N ILE A 429 -5.61 -5.28 21.86
CA ILE A 429 -4.30 -4.84 21.38
C ILE A 429 -3.61 -5.93 20.54
N VAL A 430 -3.72 -7.20 20.95
CA VAL A 430 -3.16 -8.33 20.19
C VAL A 430 -3.82 -8.44 18.81
N LEU A 431 -5.14 -8.31 18.73
CA LEU A 431 -5.90 -8.34 17.48
C LEU A 431 -5.58 -7.15 16.58
N GLN A 432 -5.54 -5.92 17.11
CA GLN A 432 -5.16 -4.73 16.33
C GLN A 432 -3.74 -4.85 15.76
N CYS A 433 -2.76 -5.26 16.58
CA CYS A 433 -1.38 -5.49 16.13
C CYS A 433 -1.31 -6.55 15.03
N ARG A 434 -2.06 -7.65 15.18
CA ARG A 434 -2.18 -8.73 14.18
C ARG A 434 -2.73 -8.20 12.87
N TYR A 435 -3.86 -7.50 12.90
CA TYR A 435 -4.48 -6.98 11.69
C TYR A 435 -3.62 -5.94 10.99
N GLY A 436 -2.86 -5.14 11.74
CA GLY A 436 -1.87 -4.22 11.17
C GLY A 436 -0.73 -4.97 10.49
N LEU A 437 -0.31 -6.10 11.06
CA LEU A 437 0.69 -6.95 10.44
C LEU A 437 0.18 -7.63 9.16
N ILE A 438 -1.05 -8.13 9.15
CA ILE A 438 -1.68 -8.71 7.95
C ILE A 438 -1.76 -7.64 6.85
N LYS A 439 -2.33 -6.47 7.16
CA LYS A 439 -2.48 -5.35 6.22
C LYS A 439 -1.15 -4.91 5.62
N THR A 440 -0.10 -4.76 6.43
CA THR A 440 1.23 -4.35 5.95
C THR A 440 1.95 -5.46 5.18
N THR A 441 1.65 -6.72 5.47
CA THR A 441 2.13 -7.87 4.71
C THR A 441 1.52 -7.90 3.31
N LEU A 442 0.20 -7.72 3.20
CA LEU A 442 -0.49 -7.56 1.91
C LEU A 442 0.06 -6.36 1.11
N ASN A 443 0.28 -5.22 1.76
CA ASN A 443 0.92 -4.06 1.13
C ASN A 443 2.34 -4.36 0.62
N THR A 444 3.09 -5.21 1.33
CA THR A 444 4.47 -5.58 0.96
C THR A 444 4.47 -6.55 -0.22
N LEU A 445 3.56 -7.53 -0.23
CA LEU A 445 3.34 -8.40 -1.38
C LEU A 445 2.98 -7.56 -2.61
N ALA A 446 2.09 -6.57 -2.46
CA ALA A 446 1.75 -5.63 -3.52
C ALA A 446 2.93 -4.79 -4.03
N GLN A 447 3.84 -4.38 -3.15
CA GLN A 447 5.01 -3.59 -3.52
C GLN A 447 6.15 -4.39 -4.14
N ASN A 448 6.28 -5.69 -3.83
CA ASN A 448 7.42 -6.51 -4.23
C ASN A 448 7.24 -7.23 -5.57
N ILE A 449 6.04 -7.24 -6.16
CA ILE A 449 5.85 -7.81 -7.49
C ILE A 449 6.31 -6.78 -8.53
N PRO A 450 7.33 -7.09 -9.35
CA PRO A 450 7.76 -6.19 -10.40
C PRO A 450 6.59 -5.86 -11.34
N PRO A 451 6.39 -4.59 -11.73
CA PRO A 451 5.34 -4.20 -12.67
C PRO A 451 5.33 -5.05 -13.96
N GLU A 452 6.50 -5.47 -14.40
CA GLU A 452 6.70 -6.33 -15.57
C GLU A 452 6.12 -7.74 -15.36
N LEU A 453 6.21 -8.29 -14.14
CA LEU A 453 5.63 -9.58 -13.77
C LEU A 453 4.11 -9.52 -13.65
N ILE A 454 3.56 -8.43 -13.08
CA ILE A 454 2.11 -8.19 -13.04
C ILE A 454 1.53 -8.20 -14.47
N ALA A 455 2.20 -7.53 -15.41
CA ALA A 455 1.78 -7.53 -16.80
C ALA A 455 1.87 -8.92 -17.46
N VAL A 456 2.89 -9.72 -17.12
CA VAL A 456 2.99 -11.11 -17.59
C VAL A 456 1.88 -11.99 -17.01
N PHE A 457 1.51 -11.81 -15.73
CA PHE A 457 0.42 -12.57 -15.12
C PHE A 457 -0.94 -12.24 -15.74
N VAL A 458 -1.22 -10.96 -15.98
CA VAL A 458 -2.45 -10.54 -16.69
C VAL A 458 -2.45 -11.00 -18.14
N LYS A 459 -1.32 -10.86 -18.85
CA LYS A 459 -1.19 -11.30 -20.25
C LYS A 459 -1.42 -12.80 -20.43
N ASN A 460 -0.97 -13.62 -19.49
CA ASN A 460 -1.13 -15.07 -19.55
C ASN A 460 -2.43 -15.57 -18.88
N GLY A 461 -3.30 -14.67 -18.42
CA GLY A 461 -4.58 -15.02 -17.83
C GLY A 461 -4.53 -15.62 -16.42
N PHE A 462 -3.37 -15.57 -15.75
CA PHE A 462 -3.25 -15.96 -14.33
C PHE A 462 -3.94 -14.94 -13.43
N TRP A 463 -3.90 -13.66 -13.81
CA TRP A 463 -4.61 -12.56 -13.14
C TRP A 463 -5.59 -11.89 -14.09
N SER A 464 -6.72 -11.43 -13.57
CA SER A 464 -7.63 -10.57 -14.31
C SER A 464 -7.03 -9.16 -14.47
N PRO A 465 -7.36 -8.43 -15.53
CA PRO A 465 -6.90 -7.05 -15.69
C PRO A 465 -7.37 -6.13 -14.54
N ALA A 466 -8.49 -6.45 -13.88
CA ALA A 466 -8.95 -5.75 -12.68
C ALA A 466 -8.02 -5.99 -11.47
N GLN A 467 -7.52 -7.21 -11.31
CA GLN A 467 -6.55 -7.56 -10.27
C GLN A 467 -5.22 -6.80 -10.49
N GLY A 468 -4.70 -6.78 -11.71
CA GLY A 468 -3.50 -6.00 -12.03
C GLY A 468 -3.66 -4.50 -11.74
N LEU A 469 -4.85 -3.96 -12.00
CA LEU A 469 -5.18 -2.57 -11.71
C LEU A 469 -5.31 -2.28 -10.21
N ALA A 470 -5.87 -3.20 -9.42
CA ALA A 470 -5.94 -3.06 -7.96
C ALA A 470 -4.53 -2.99 -7.34
N TYR A 471 -3.56 -3.74 -7.86
CA TYR A 471 -2.16 -3.61 -7.46
C TYR A 471 -1.54 -2.26 -7.87
N ALA A 472 -1.91 -1.72 -9.04
CA ALA A 472 -1.51 -0.37 -9.44
C ALA A 472 -2.05 0.69 -8.46
N GLN A 473 -3.27 0.51 -7.97
CA GLN A 473 -3.93 1.42 -7.04
C GLN A 473 -3.32 1.37 -5.63
N GLN A 474 -2.89 0.19 -5.18
CA GLN A 474 -2.24 -0.03 -3.89
C GLN A 474 -0.76 0.39 -3.86
N ALA A 475 -0.12 0.59 -5.02
CA ALA A 475 1.27 1.00 -5.09
C ALA A 475 1.47 2.41 -4.49
N GLN A 476 2.30 2.52 -3.46
CA GLN A 476 2.56 3.79 -2.75
C GLN A 476 3.43 4.77 -3.56
N ARG A 477 4.18 4.29 -4.57
CA ARG A 477 5.12 5.12 -5.34
C ARG A 477 4.56 5.44 -6.72
N ASP A 478 4.53 6.73 -7.06
CA ASP A 478 4.11 7.27 -8.37
C ASP A 478 4.78 6.60 -9.57
N ASN A 479 6.06 6.24 -9.46
CA ASN A 479 6.79 5.56 -10.53
C ASN A 479 6.30 4.11 -10.74
N GLN A 480 5.89 3.43 -9.68
CA GLN A 480 5.38 2.06 -9.70
C GLN A 480 3.95 2.05 -10.23
N LYS A 481 3.08 2.97 -9.77
CA LYS A 481 1.75 3.19 -10.35
C LYS A 481 1.84 3.39 -11.87
N SER A 482 2.68 4.33 -12.30
CA SER A 482 2.90 4.63 -13.72
C SER A 482 3.35 3.42 -14.52
N ARG A 483 4.33 2.64 -14.00
CA ARG A 483 4.85 1.45 -14.68
C ARG A 483 3.84 0.31 -14.77
N ILE A 484 3.07 0.05 -13.72
CA ILE A 484 2.05 -1.00 -13.72
C ILE A 484 0.97 -0.66 -14.75
N ILE A 485 0.50 0.60 -14.77
CA ILE A 485 -0.47 1.05 -15.78
C ILE A 485 0.11 0.88 -17.19
N GLN A 486 1.31 1.42 -17.45
CA GLN A 486 1.95 1.31 -18.76
C GLN A 486 2.09 -0.14 -19.25
N ALA A 487 2.36 -1.07 -18.33
CA ALA A 487 2.54 -2.48 -18.67
C ALA A 487 1.20 -3.24 -18.87
N LEU A 488 0.11 -2.78 -18.24
CA LEU A 488 -1.20 -3.43 -18.28
C LEU A 488 -2.14 -2.92 -19.38
N VAL A 489 -1.94 -1.69 -19.87
CA VAL A 489 -2.84 -1.03 -20.84
C VAL A 489 -3.16 -1.88 -22.07
N ALA A 490 -2.18 -2.62 -22.59
CA ALA A 490 -2.37 -3.49 -23.76
C ALA A 490 -3.46 -4.56 -23.53
N ASN A 491 -3.64 -5.00 -22.28
CA ASN A 491 -4.54 -6.08 -21.87
C ASN A 491 -5.83 -5.58 -21.17
N PHE A 492 -6.05 -4.26 -21.03
CA PHE A 492 -7.26 -3.77 -20.37
C PHE A 492 -8.51 -3.90 -21.25
N PRO A 493 -9.62 -4.49 -20.74
CA PRO A 493 -10.93 -4.36 -21.36
C PRO A 493 -11.44 -2.91 -21.24
N LYS A 494 -12.31 -2.49 -22.16
CA LYS A 494 -12.80 -1.09 -22.23
C LYS A 494 -13.43 -0.61 -20.91
N SER A 495 -14.05 -1.50 -20.14
CA SER A 495 -14.67 -1.20 -18.84
C SER A 495 -13.67 -0.79 -17.74
N LEU A 496 -12.38 -1.14 -17.87
CA LEU A 496 -11.34 -0.82 -16.88
C LEU A 496 -10.48 0.37 -17.27
N LEU A 497 -10.60 0.88 -18.49
CA LEU A 497 -9.87 2.07 -18.95
C LEU A 497 -10.20 3.33 -18.10
N PRO A 498 -11.46 3.57 -17.66
CA PRO A 498 -11.77 4.70 -16.77
C PRO A 498 -11.05 4.59 -15.42
N LYS A 499 -11.03 3.40 -14.81
CA LYS A 499 -10.33 3.15 -13.54
C LYS A 499 -8.81 3.25 -13.70
N ALA A 500 -8.26 2.82 -14.84
CA ALA A 500 -6.84 2.97 -15.13
C ALA A 500 -6.42 4.44 -15.34
N LEU A 501 -7.29 5.23 -15.97
CA LEU A 501 -7.14 6.68 -16.11
C LEU A 501 -7.17 7.38 -14.75
N GLU A 502 -8.07 6.95 -13.87
CA GLU A 502 -8.15 7.43 -12.49
C GLU A 502 -6.87 7.16 -11.69
N VAL A 503 -6.35 5.93 -11.68
CA VAL A 503 -5.06 5.61 -11.04
C VAL A 503 -3.91 6.44 -11.65
N THR A 504 -3.99 6.73 -12.95
CA THR A 504 -3.01 7.57 -13.64
C THR A 504 -3.08 9.03 -13.20
N ARG A 505 -4.28 9.59 -13.02
CA ARG A 505 -4.48 10.97 -12.57
C ARG A 505 -3.98 11.20 -11.14
N GLN A 506 -4.02 10.16 -10.29
CA GLN A 506 -3.47 10.14 -8.93
C GLN A 506 -1.94 10.17 -8.85
N ILE A 507 -1.23 10.08 -9.98
CA ILE A 507 0.24 10.20 -10.02
C ILE A 507 0.60 11.69 -9.86
N HIS A 508 1.20 12.06 -8.74
CA HIS A 508 1.53 13.45 -8.40
C HIS A 508 2.70 13.99 -9.22
N ILE A 509 3.69 13.15 -9.54
CA ILE A 509 4.82 13.52 -10.39
C ILE A 509 4.35 13.62 -11.85
N LYS A 510 4.20 14.86 -12.34
CA LYS A 510 3.69 15.18 -13.69
C LYS A 510 4.37 14.40 -14.82
N ALA A 511 5.66 14.10 -14.72
CA ALA A 511 6.40 13.32 -15.73
C ALA A 511 5.92 11.86 -15.81
N PHE A 512 5.69 11.21 -14.67
CA PHE A 512 5.18 9.84 -14.61
C PHE A 512 3.71 9.77 -15.00
N ARG A 513 2.93 10.82 -14.69
CA ARG A 513 1.55 10.96 -15.12
C ARG A 513 1.45 11.11 -16.63
N ALA A 514 2.22 12.02 -17.22
CA ALA A 514 2.26 12.22 -18.67
C ALA A 514 2.61 10.93 -19.43
N ALA A 515 3.60 10.17 -18.93
CA ALA A 515 3.98 8.88 -19.52
C ALA A 515 2.85 7.83 -19.46
N ALA A 516 2.17 7.70 -18.32
CA ALA A 516 1.05 6.76 -18.18
C ALA A 516 -0.19 7.19 -19.00
N LEU A 517 -0.50 8.50 -19.07
CA LEU A 517 -1.54 9.05 -19.94
C LEU A 517 -1.25 8.78 -21.41
N GLY A 518 0.01 8.94 -21.83
CA GLY A 518 0.43 8.71 -23.21
C GLY A 518 0.22 7.26 -23.67
N VAL A 519 0.42 6.28 -22.78
CA VAL A 519 0.17 4.87 -23.10
C VAL A 519 -1.32 4.55 -23.04
N LEU A 520 -2.08 5.07 -22.06
CA LEU A 520 -3.54 4.94 -22.02
C LEU A 520 -4.22 5.53 -23.27
N ALA A 521 -3.64 6.60 -23.83
CA ALA A 521 -4.12 7.22 -25.06
C ALA A 521 -4.06 6.28 -26.27
N GLU A 522 -3.31 5.18 -26.23
CA GLU A 522 -3.35 4.13 -27.27
C GLU A 522 -4.73 3.46 -27.39
N LYS A 523 -5.49 3.39 -26.28
CA LYS A 523 -6.84 2.83 -26.25
C LYS A 523 -7.93 3.90 -26.20
N LEU A 524 -7.58 5.12 -25.75
CA LEU A 524 -8.45 6.30 -25.63
C LEU A 524 -7.77 7.53 -26.26
N PRO A 525 -7.80 7.68 -27.60
CA PRO A 525 -7.09 8.77 -28.30
C PRO A 525 -7.47 10.19 -27.84
N GLU A 526 -8.66 10.36 -27.27
CA GLU A 526 -9.14 11.60 -26.64
C GLU A 526 -8.28 12.08 -25.46
N LEU A 527 -7.40 11.25 -24.92
CA LEU A 527 -6.47 11.61 -23.84
C LEU A 527 -5.16 12.24 -24.33
N TYR A 528 -4.88 12.23 -25.64
CA TYR A 528 -3.66 12.85 -26.18
C TYR A 528 -3.55 14.35 -25.86
N PRO A 529 -4.62 15.17 -25.94
CA PRO A 529 -4.59 16.57 -25.53
C PRO A 529 -4.30 16.74 -24.02
N GLU A 530 -4.90 15.94 -23.14
CA GLU A 530 -4.64 15.98 -21.69
C GLU A 530 -3.19 15.59 -21.39
N ALA A 531 -2.69 14.52 -22.02
CA ALA A 531 -1.30 14.08 -21.88
C ALA A 531 -0.32 15.17 -22.37
N LEU A 532 -0.62 15.84 -23.47
CA LEU A 532 0.17 16.93 -24.03
C LEU A 532 0.15 18.18 -23.14
N GLU A 533 -1.01 18.54 -22.59
CA GLU A 533 -1.14 19.67 -21.67
C GLU A 533 -0.35 19.42 -20.38
N VAL A 534 -0.53 18.26 -19.75
CA VAL A 534 0.23 17.87 -18.55
C VAL A 534 1.72 17.91 -18.83
N THR A 535 2.13 17.45 -20.01
CA THR A 535 3.52 17.50 -20.47
C THR A 535 4.03 18.94 -20.60
N ARG A 536 3.28 19.84 -21.26
CA ARG A 536 3.64 21.26 -21.41
C ARG A 536 3.77 21.97 -20.07
N GLN A 537 2.95 21.59 -19.07
CA GLN A 537 2.98 22.13 -17.71
C GLN A 537 4.13 21.58 -16.83
N ILE A 538 4.98 20.68 -17.33
CA ILE A 538 6.17 20.24 -16.62
C ILE A 538 7.17 21.41 -16.58
N ARG A 539 7.52 21.85 -15.36
CA ARG A 539 8.47 22.96 -15.14
C ARG A 539 9.90 22.59 -15.50
N ASP A 540 10.28 21.33 -15.25
CA ASP A 540 11.61 20.81 -15.57
C ASP A 540 11.72 20.52 -17.07
N GLU A 541 12.58 21.27 -17.76
CA GLU A 541 12.72 21.21 -19.22
C GLU A 541 13.17 19.82 -19.69
N SER A 542 13.98 19.12 -18.89
CA SER A 542 14.45 17.74 -19.16
C SER A 542 13.30 16.72 -19.12
N SER A 543 12.50 16.77 -18.06
CA SER A 543 11.35 15.89 -17.86
C SER A 543 10.26 16.17 -18.88
N ARG A 544 10.09 17.44 -19.28
CA ARG A 544 9.18 17.84 -20.35
C ARG A 544 9.60 17.26 -21.69
N ALA A 545 10.87 17.40 -22.06
CA ALA A 545 11.40 16.81 -23.29
C ALA A 545 11.26 15.29 -23.32
N ALA A 546 11.54 14.60 -22.20
CA ALA A 546 11.37 13.16 -22.11
C ALA A 546 9.90 12.71 -22.27
N ALA A 547 8.96 13.43 -21.65
CA ALA A 547 7.53 13.17 -21.79
C ALA A 547 7.02 13.48 -23.21
N LEU A 548 7.46 14.58 -23.83
CA LEU A 548 7.16 14.89 -25.24
C LEU A 548 7.72 13.82 -26.18
N GLY A 549 8.93 13.33 -25.94
CA GLY A 549 9.52 12.24 -26.72
C GLY A 549 8.75 10.93 -26.61
N ALA A 550 8.23 10.61 -25.42
CA ALA A 550 7.38 9.43 -25.21
C ALA A 550 6.03 9.57 -25.92
N LEU A 551 5.42 10.76 -25.92
CA LEU A 551 4.18 11.05 -26.68
C LEU A 551 4.41 11.07 -28.19
N ALA A 552 5.56 11.59 -28.64
CA ALA A 552 5.92 11.67 -30.05
C ALA A 552 6.11 10.29 -30.69
N GLU A 553 6.35 9.23 -29.90
CA GLU A 553 6.33 7.84 -30.38
C GLU A 553 5.00 7.46 -31.06
N LYS A 554 3.90 8.12 -30.69
CA LYS A 554 2.56 7.86 -31.23
C LYS A 554 2.01 9.00 -32.06
N LEU A 555 2.51 10.22 -31.84
CA LEU A 555 2.18 11.42 -32.60
C LEU A 555 3.47 12.01 -33.20
N PRO A 556 3.93 11.53 -34.37
CA PRO A 556 5.19 11.99 -34.97
C PRO A 556 5.23 13.50 -35.26
N GLU A 557 4.07 14.13 -35.40
CA GLU A 557 3.90 15.58 -35.52
C GLU A 557 4.39 16.38 -34.31
N LEU A 558 4.58 15.74 -33.15
CA LEU A 558 5.17 16.33 -31.95
C LEU A 558 6.70 16.24 -31.90
N TYR A 559 7.35 15.50 -32.81
CA TYR A 559 8.82 15.43 -32.84
C TYR A 559 9.49 16.81 -33.03
N PRO A 560 9.00 17.71 -33.89
CA PRO A 560 9.54 19.06 -34.00
C PRO A 560 9.42 19.87 -32.69
N GLU A 561 8.26 19.81 -32.02
CA GLU A 561 8.04 20.47 -30.72
C GLU A 561 8.94 19.87 -29.64
N ALA A 562 9.05 18.54 -29.57
CA ALA A 562 9.91 17.83 -28.64
C ALA A 562 11.39 18.19 -28.87
N LEU A 563 11.83 18.28 -30.13
CA LEU A 563 13.20 18.64 -30.50
C LEU A 563 13.49 20.11 -30.19
N GLU A 564 12.55 21.01 -30.45
CA GLU A 564 12.68 22.44 -30.13
C GLU A 564 12.80 22.65 -28.62
N VAL A 565 11.90 22.07 -27.82
CA VAL A 565 11.97 22.12 -26.35
C VAL A 565 13.27 21.52 -25.84
N THR A 566 13.72 20.41 -26.44
CA THR A 566 14.99 19.77 -26.09
C THR A 566 16.18 20.69 -26.37
N ARG A 567 16.23 21.35 -27.54
CA ARG A 567 17.30 22.29 -27.90
C ARG A 567 17.35 23.51 -26.99
N GLN A 568 16.18 23.96 -26.51
CA GLN A 568 16.02 25.06 -25.58
C GLN A 568 16.43 24.73 -24.13
N ILE A 569 16.63 23.45 -23.78
CA ILE A 569 17.11 23.07 -22.44
C ILE A 569 18.44 23.77 -22.16
N ARG A 570 18.47 24.57 -21.08
CA ARG A 570 19.65 25.35 -20.70
C ARG A 570 20.78 24.49 -20.16
N ASP A 571 20.43 23.45 -19.41
CA ASP A 571 21.40 22.52 -18.86
C ASP A 571 21.86 21.52 -19.94
N GLU A 572 23.16 21.55 -20.24
CA GLU A 572 23.77 20.73 -21.30
C GLU A 572 23.59 19.22 -21.03
N SER A 573 23.54 18.80 -19.75
CA SER A 573 23.40 17.39 -19.38
C SER A 573 21.98 16.87 -19.56
N SER A 574 20.99 17.64 -19.10
CA SER A 574 19.58 17.40 -19.32
C SER A 574 19.26 17.39 -20.82
N ARG A 575 19.86 18.29 -21.58
CA ARG A 575 19.73 18.34 -23.04
C ARG A 575 20.26 17.09 -23.71
N ALA A 576 21.46 16.65 -23.34
CA ALA A 576 22.04 15.42 -23.88
C ALA A 576 21.16 14.21 -23.57
N VAL A 577 20.67 14.07 -22.34
CA VAL A 577 19.80 12.94 -21.94
C VAL A 577 18.48 12.93 -22.73
N ALA A 578 17.87 14.09 -22.93
CA ALA A 578 16.67 14.24 -23.74
C ALA A 578 16.92 13.89 -25.22
N LEU A 579 18.02 14.39 -25.81
CA LEU A 579 18.42 14.06 -27.18
C LEU A 579 18.71 12.56 -27.36
N ILE A 580 19.39 11.92 -26.39
CA ILE A 580 19.63 10.47 -26.41
C ILE A 580 18.30 9.72 -26.47
N LYS A 581 17.31 10.15 -25.68
CA LYS A 581 15.99 9.50 -25.63
C LYS A 581 15.20 9.67 -26.93
N LEU A 582 15.28 10.84 -27.57
CA LEU A 582 14.70 11.08 -28.89
C LEU A 582 15.43 10.30 -29.99
N ALA A 583 16.76 10.19 -29.89
CA ALA A 583 17.59 9.48 -30.85
C ALA A 583 17.31 7.97 -30.90
N GLU A 584 16.76 7.38 -29.82
CA GLU A 584 16.24 6.00 -29.82
C GLU A 584 15.17 5.76 -30.90
N LYS A 585 14.47 6.82 -31.34
CA LYS A 585 13.41 6.76 -32.36
C LYS A 585 13.78 7.50 -33.64
N LEU A 586 14.63 8.51 -33.57
CA LEU A 586 15.20 9.25 -34.69
C LEU A 586 16.72 9.08 -34.71
N PRO A 587 17.25 7.99 -35.31
CA PRO A 587 18.68 7.68 -35.28
C PRO A 587 19.57 8.79 -35.85
N GLU A 588 19.02 9.65 -36.70
CA GLU A 588 19.66 10.86 -37.24
C GLU A 588 20.07 11.88 -36.16
N LEU A 589 19.51 11.79 -34.95
CA LEU A 589 19.86 12.64 -33.81
C LEU A 589 21.05 12.10 -32.98
N TYR A 590 21.51 10.87 -33.21
CA TYR A 590 22.66 10.32 -32.45
C TYR A 590 23.94 11.16 -32.60
N PRO A 591 24.30 11.71 -33.79
CA PRO A 591 25.42 12.64 -33.92
C PRO A 591 25.22 13.93 -33.12
N GLU A 592 24.02 14.52 -33.15
CA GLU A 592 23.69 15.74 -32.38
C GLU A 592 23.76 15.47 -30.87
N ALA A 593 23.20 14.33 -30.41
CA ALA A 593 23.27 13.90 -29.02
C ALA A 593 24.71 13.67 -28.54
N LEU A 594 25.56 13.08 -29.38
CA LEU A 594 26.98 12.85 -29.07
C LEU A 594 27.76 14.16 -29.00
N GLU A 595 27.50 15.11 -29.90
CA GLU A 595 28.16 16.43 -29.89
C GLU A 595 27.71 17.26 -28.68
N VAL A 596 26.42 17.27 -28.33
CA VAL A 596 25.95 17.93 -27.10
C VAL A 596 26.55 17.26 -25.87
N THR A 597 26.62 15.92 -25.83
CA THR A 597 27.30 15.17 -24.76
C THR A 597 28.76 15.62 -24.63
N ARG A 598 29.48 15.77 -25.74
CA ARG A 598 30.87 16.25 -25.75
C ARG A 598 31.01 17.65 -25.15
N GLN A 599 30.02 18.52 -25.35
CA GLN A 599 30.04 19.92 -24.90
C GLN A 599 29.70 20.11 -23.41
N ILE A 600 29.08 19.11 -22.74
CA ILE A 600 28.70 19.19 -21.32
C ILE A 600 29.88 19.60 -20.45
N ARG A 601 29.84 20.79 -19.84
CA ARG A 601 30.94 21.30 -18.99
C ARG A 601 31.22 20.43 -17.76
N ASP A 602 30.17 19.94 -17.11
CA ASP A 602 30.30 19.06 -15.95
C ASP A 602 30.78 17.66 -16.35
N LYS A 603 31.84 17.19 -15.70
CA LYS A 603 32.56 15.98 -16.12
C LYS A 603 31.77 14.71 -15.78
N SER A 604 31.12 14.68 -14.62
CA SER A 604 30.35 13.54 -14.15
C SER A 604 29.04 13.41 -14.93
N SER A 605 28.40 14.53 -15.22
CA SER A 605 27.22 14.58 -16.08
C SER A 605 27.54 14.14 -17.51
N ARG A 606 28.74 14.48 -18.02
CA ARG A 606 29.23 14.03 -19.33
C ARG A 606 29.41 12.51 -19.40
N ALA A 607 30.01 11.91 -18.37
CA ALA A 607 30.15 10.46 -18.25
C ALA A 607 28.80 9.76 -18.22
N VAL A 608 27.86 10.23 -17.38
CA VAL A 608 26.52 9.66 -17.27
C VAL A 608 25.75 9.72 -18.59
N ALA A 609 25.83 10.83 -19.31
CA ALA A 609 25.20 10.96 -20.63
C ALA A 609 25.82 10.00 -21.66
N LEU A 610 27.16 9.88 -21.69
CA LEU A 610 27.84 8.98 -22.62
C LEU A 610 27.52 7.51 -22.35
N ILE A 611 27.44 7.10 -21.07
CA ILE A 611 27.01 5.76 -20.66
C ILE A 611 25.59 5.44 -21.15
N LYS A 612 24.66 6.42 -21.07
CA LYS A 612 23.29 6.25 -21.55
C LYS A 612 23.26 6.11 -23.07
N LEU A 613 24.00 6.97 -23.78
CA LEU A 613 24.10 6.98 -25.24
C LEU A 613 24.66 5.64 -25.78
N ALA A 614 25.69 5.10 -25.12
CA ALA A 614 26.35 3.84 -25.48
C ALA A 614 25.40 2.63 -25.55
N LYS A 615 24.24 2.64 -24.87
CA LYS A 615 23.32 1.49 -24.86
C LYS A 615 22.73 1.16 -26.23
N LYS A 616 22.62 2.16 -27.12
CA LYS A 616 21.91 2.11 -28.41
C LYS A 616 22.65 2.86 -29.53
N LEU A 617 23.94 3.15 -29.33
CA LEU A 617 24.74 3.90 -30.29
C LEU A 617 24.98 3.06 -31.58
N PRO A 618 24.79 3.63 -32.79
CA PRO A 618 25.13 2.97 -34.05
C PRO A 618 26.62 2.62 -34.14
N GLU A 619 26.94 1.53 -34.85
CA GLU A 619 28.33 1.05 -34.93
C GLU A 619 29.32 2.08 -35.47
N SER A 620 28.86 2.92 -36.40
CA SER A 620 29.65 3.99 -37.01
C SER A 620 30.11 5.07 -36.03
N LEU A 621 29.42 5.25 -34.90
CA LEU A 621 29.68 6.33 -33.92
C LEU A 621 30.47 5.85 -32.69
N TRP A 622 30.74 4.55 -32.54
CA TRP A 622 31.52 4.04 -31.40
C TRP A 622 32.95 4.59 -31.35
N SER A 623 33.59 4.78 -32.51
CA SER A 623 34.92 5.41 -32.59
C SER A 623 34.90 6.84 -32.05
N GLU A 624 33.81 7.58 -32.28
CA GLU A 624 33.63 8.93 -31.76
C GLU A 624 33.28 8.92 -30.27
N ALA A 625 32.45 7.99 -29.81
CA ALA A 625 32.18 7.81 -28.39
C ALA A 625 33.46 7.48 -27.60
N LEU A 626 34.33 6.61 -28.12
CA LEU A 626 35.65 6.33 -27.52
C LEU A 626 36.54 7.58 -27.49
N LYS A 627 36.50 8.44 -28.52
CA LYS A 627 37.17 9.75 -28.51
C LYS A 627 36.61 10.68 -27.43
N VAL A 628 35.29 10.69 -27.21
CA VAL A 628 34.66 11.48 -26.14
C VAL A 628 35.06 10.93 -24.77
N THR A 629 35.05 9.61 -24.57
CA THR A 629 35.56 8.95 -23.34
C THR A 629 37.00 9.36 -23.06
N ARG A 630 37.85 9.36 -24.10
CA ARG A 630 39.24 9.82 -24.02
C ARG A 630 39.37 11.29 -23.60
N GLN A 631 38.40 12.14 -23.94
CA GLN A 631 38.38 13.56 -23.60
C GLN A 631 37.86 13.87 -22.18
N ILE A 632 37.28 12.89 -21.45
CA ILE A 632 36.80 13.08 -20.07
C ILE A 632 38.01 13.30 -19.16
N LYS A 633 38.20 14.53 -18.66
CA LYS A 633 39.38 14.87 -17.83
C LYS A 633 39.37 14.21 -16.46
N ASP A 634 38.19 13.96 -15.88
CA ASP A 634 38.06 13.29 -14.58
C ASP A 634 38.36 11.80 -14.70
N GLU A 635 39.12 11.26 -13.77
CA GLU A 635 39.63 9.88 -13.86
C GLU A 635 38.59 8.85 -13.41
N HIS A 636 37.79 9.17 -12.40
CA HIS A 636 36.74 8.30 -11.89
C HIS A 636 35.61 8.17 -12.90
N ASP A 637 35.18 9.29 -13.45
CA ASP A 637 34.14 9.35 -14.49
C ASP A 637 34.58 8.64 -15.78
N ARG A 638 35.86 8.76 -16.16
CA ARG A 638 36.42 8.05 -17.32
C ARG A 638 36.44 6.53 -17.09
N MET A 639 36.78 6.09 -15.88
CA MET A 639 36.77 4.67 -15.50
C MET A 639 35.35 4.10 -15.60
N ASP A 640 34.35 4.70 -14.92
CA ASP A 640 32.96 4.20 -14.94
C ASP A 640 32.38 4.20 -16.36
N THR A 641 32.72 5.21 -17.16
CA THR A 641 32.28 5.30 -18.56
C THR A 641 32.89 4.20 -19.43
N SER A 642 34.19 3.92 -19.27
CA SER A 642 34.89 2.87 -20.03
C SER A 642 34.30 1.50 -19.71
N ARG A 643 34.19 1.16 -18.42
CA ARG A 643 33.61 -0.11 -17.94
C ARG A 643 32.23 -0.42 -18.51
N ARG A 644 31.40 0.61 -18.67
CA ARG A 644 30.02 0.45 -19.16
C ARG A 644 29.89 0.44 -20.67
N ILE A 645 30.75 1.17 -21.38
CA ILE A 645 30.83 1.18 -22.86
C ILE A 645 31.34 -0.18 -23.36
N GLU A 646 32.36 -0.72 -22.70
CA GLU A 646 33.09 -1.92 -23.11
C GLU A 646 32.18 -3.17 -23.17
N LYS A 647 31.16 -3.27 -22.31
CA LYS A 647 30.20 -4.39 -22.32
C LYS A 647 29.45 -4.60 -23.64
N LYS A 648 29.36 -3.56 -24.47
CA LYS A 648 28.62 -3.53 -25.75
C LYS A 648 29.47 -3.13 -26.95
N LEU A 649 30.79 -3.07 -26.78
CA LEU A 649 31.70 -2.61 -27.81
C LEU A 649 31.85 -3.68 -28.92
N PRO A 650 31.75 -3.31 -30.22
CA PRO A 650 32.04 -4.24 -31.32
C PRO A 650 33.48 -4.76 -31.27
N GLU A 651 33.68 -6.05 -31.58
CA GLU A 651 34.98 -6.74 -31.54
C GLU A 651 36.11 -5.97 -32.26
N SER A 652 35.77 -5.30 -33.36
CA SER A 652 36.71 -4.48 -34.14
C SER A 652 37.33 -3.31 -33.38
N LEU A 653 36.68 -2.82 -32.31
CA LEU A 653 37.10 -1.65 -31.54
C LEU A 653 37.71 -1.99 -30.18
N TRP A 654 37.82 -3.27 -29.81
CA TRP A 654 38.44 -3.68 -28.52
C TRP A 654 39.91 -3.27 -28.44
N SER A 655 40.59 -3.20 -29.57
CA SER A 655 41.95 -2.67 -29.65
C SER A 655 42.01 -1.18 -29.27
N GLU A 656 41.01 -0.38 -29.66
CA GLU A 656 40.88 1.04 -29.31
C GLU A 656 40.44 1.23 -27.85
N ALA A 657 39.58 0.36 -27.31
CA ALA A 657 39.23 0.38 -25.89
C ALA A 657 40.44 0.13 -25.00
N LEU A 658 41.28 -0.86 -25.33
CA LEU A 658 42.55 -1.08 -24.65
C LEU A 658 43.48 0.15 -24.73
N GLU A 659 43.45 0.94 -25.82
CA GLU A 659 44.17 2.21 -25.90
C GLU A 659 43.57 3.33 -25.05
N VAL A 660 42.24 3.33 -24.83
CA VAL A 660 41.59 4.23 -23.87
C VAL A 660 41.97 3.84 -22.45
N THR A 661 41.93 2.54 -22.11
CA THR A 661 42.39 1.97 -20.83
C THR A 661 43.84 2.35 -20.54
N ARG A 662 44.72 2.24 -21.54
CA ARG A 662 46.13 2.66 -21.44
C ARG A 662 46.29 4.13 -21.02
N GLN A 663 45.38 5.00 -21.43
CA GLN A 663 45.44 6.44 -21.16
C GLN A 663 44.81 6.86 -19.83
N ILE A 664 44.19 5.92 -19.09
CA ILE A 664 43.74 6.16 -17.72
C ILE A 664 44.98 6.34 -16.85
N LYS A 665 45.15 7.54 -16.27
CA LYS A 665 46.32 7.85 -15.44
C LYS A 665 46.31 7.09 -14.12
N SER A 666 45.15 7.01 -13.45
CA SER A 666 44.96 6.19 -12.26
C SER A 666 45.19 4.72 -12.58
N GLU A 667 46.24 4.17 -11.97
CA GLU A 667 46.63 2.77 -12.12
C GLU A 667 45.60 1.81 -11.51
N PHE A 668 44.96 2.18 -10.39
CA PHE A 668 43.81 1.47 -9.83
C PHE A 668 42.68 1.35 -10.84
N SER A 669 42.31 2.49 -11.43
CA SER A 669 41.21 2.57 -12.40
C SER A 669 41.53 1.74 -13.65
N ARG A 670 42.79 1.71 -14.07
CA ARG A 670 43.26 0.87 -15.18
C ARG A 670 43.13 -0.62 -14.86
N ALA A 671 43.57 -1.05 -13.67
CA ALA A 671 43.44 -2.43 -13.20
C ALA A 671 41.96 -2.88 -13.17
N ALA A 672 41.10 -2.01 -12.67
CA ALA A 672 39.67 -2.24 -12.54
C ALA A 672 38.98 -2.40 -13.92
N VAL A 673 39.34 -1.55 -14.89
CA VAL A 673 38.83 -1.64 -16.28
C VAL A 673 39.33 -2.91 -16.99
N LEU A 674 40.60 -3.28 -16.79
CA LEU A 674 41.15 -4.52 -17.36
C LEU A 674 40.42 -5.77 -16.84
N GLY A 675 40.08 -5.82 -15.56
CA GLY A 675 39.28 -6.88 -14.98
C GLY A 675 37.90 -7.01 -15.62
N ASP A 676 37.24 -5.87 -15.89
CA ASP A 676 35.93 -5.86 -16.55
C ASP A 676 36.01 -6.30 -18.03
N LEU A 677 37.08 -5.94 -18.74
CA LEU A 677 37.34 -6.37 -20.12
C LEU A 677 37.54 -7.89 -20.24
N ALA A 678 38.06 -8.53 -19.21
CA ALA A 678 38.39 -9.96 -19.17
C ALA A 678 37.20 -10.87 -19.54
N GLU A 679 35.97 -10.45 -19.22
CA GLU A 679 34.76 -11.25 -19.41
C GLU A 679 34.47 -11.55 -20.89
N LYS A 680 34.88 -10.67 -21.82
CA LYS A 680 34.58 -10.78 -23.27
C LYS A 680 35.77 -10.48 -24.17
N LEU A 681 36.98 -10.43 -23.63
CA LEU A 681 38.17 -10.11 -24.41
C LEU A 681 38.46 -11.24 -25.42
N PRO A 682 38.55 -10.96 -26.74
CA PRO A 682 38.95 -11.95 -27.72
C PRO A 682 40.34 -12.53 -27.44
N GLU A 683 40.55 -13.83 -27.67
CA GLU A 683 41.80 -14.56 -27.37
C GLU A 683 43.05 -13.84 -27.89
N PHE A 684 42.99 -13.26 -29.09
CA PHE A 684 44.12 -12.55 -29.70
C PHE A 684 44.50 -11.22 -29.01
N LEU A 685 43.65 -10.68 -28.13
CA LEU A 685 43.90 -9.44 -27.38
C LEU A 685 44.32 -9.66 -25.93
N TRP A 686 44.24 -10.89 -25.40
CA TRP A 686 44.73 -11.21 -24.05
C TRP A 686 46.22 -10.90 -23.84
N PRO A 687 47.12 -11.14 -24.81
CA PRO A 687 48.51 -10.70 -24.68
C PRO A 687 48.62 -9.18 -24.51
N LYS A 688 47.78 -8.40 -25.19
CA LYS A 688 47.75 -6.94 -25.06
C LYS A 688 47.21 -6.50 -23.71
N ALA A 689 46.22 -7.20 -23.15
CA ALA A 689 45.70 -6.93 -21.80
C ALA A 689 46.74 -7.26 -20.71
N LEU A 690 47.43 -8.40 -20.82
CA LEU A 690 48.55 -8.74 -19.93
C LEU A 690 49.69 -7.72 -20.05
N GLN A 691 50.01 -7.26 -21.26
CA GLN A 691 50.98 -6.19 -21.48
C GLN A 691 50.55 -4.87 -20.82
N LEU A 692 49.25 -4.55 -20.81
CA LEU A 692 48.76 -3.35 -20.11
C LEU A 692 48.81 -3.52 -18.58
N THR A 693 48.57 -4.72 -18.07
CA THR A 693 48.76 -5.08 -16.66
C THR A 693 50.24 -4.93 -16.27
N GLU A 694 51.15 -5.44 -17.10
CA GLU A 694 52.60 -5.26 -16.93
C GLU A 694 53.00 -3.76 -16.92
N GLN A 695 52.35 -2.93 -17.76
CA GLN A 695 52.59 -1.49 -17.81
C GLN A 695 52.05 -0.71 -16.58
N ILE A 696 51.30 -1.34 -15.67
CA ILE A 696 50.91 -0.72 -14.39
C ILE A 696 52.16 -0.67 -13.50
N LYS A 697 52.61 0.53 -13.12
CA LYS A 697 53.85 0.67 -12.34
C LYS A 697 53.66 0.30 -10.88
N SER A 698 52.52 0.65 -10.27
CA SER A 698 52.18 0.24 -8.92
C SER A 698 51.94 -1.26 -8.85
N GLU A 699 52.79 -1.92 -8.08
CA GLU A 699 52.72 -3.36 -7.87
C GLU A 699 51.41 -3.80 -7.18
N SER A 700 50.86 -2.98 -6.29
CA SER A 700 49.57 -3.24 -5.64
C SER A 700 48.39 -3.29 -6.63
N PHE A 701 48.37 -2.37 -7.60
CA PHE A 701 47.32 -2.33 -8.61
C PHE A 701 47.55 -3.36 -9.71
N ARG A 702 48.82 -3.74 -9.98
CA ARG A 702 49.15 -4.87 -10.84
C ARG A 702 48.63 -6.18 -10.25
N THR A 703 48.83 -6.42 -8.96
CA THR A 703 48.25 -7.56 -8.23
C THR A 703 46.74 -7.58 -8.29
N LEU A 704 46.08 -6.42 -8.10
CA LEU A 704 44.63 -6.32 -8.25
C LEU A 704 44.17 -6.69 -9.67
N ALA A 705 44.83 -6.17 -10.70
CA ALA A 705 44.51 -6.50 -12.09
C ALA A 705 44.68 -8.01 -12.36
N LEU A 706 45.78 -8.61 -11.92
CA LEU A 706 46.02 -10.05 -12.06
C LEU A 706 44.94 -10.88 -11.35
N GLY A 707 44.56 -10.51 -10.12
CA GLY A 707 43.50 -11.20 -9.39
C GLY A 707 42.15 -11.15 -10.09
N LEU A 708 41.82 -10.02 -10.73
CA LEU A 708 40.59 -9.88 -11.51
C LEU A 708 40.64 -10.64 -12.85
N LEU A 709 41.81 -10.68 -13.52
CA LEU A 709 42.01 -11.42 -14.77
C LEU A 709 42.05 -12.94 -14.54
N ALA A 710 42.58 -13.38 -13.40
CA ALA A 710 42.82 -14.79 -13.05
C ALA A 710 41.59 -15.68 -13.20
N GLU A 711 40.39 -15.16 -12.93
CA GLU A 711 39.15 -15.94 -12.98
C GLU A 711 38.78 -16.41 -14.40
N LYS A 712 39.22 -15.69 -15.44
CA LYS A 712 38.84 -15.93 -16.85
C LYS A 712 40.02 -16.06 -17.82
N LEU A 713 41.25 -16.00 -17.29
CA LEU A 713 42.47 -16.10 -18.08
C LEU A 713 42.56 -17.49 -18.77
N PRO A 714 42.73 -17.56 -20.10
CA PRO A 714 42.93 -18.82 -20.80
C PRO A 714 44.14 -19.60 -20.28
N GLU A 715 44.03 -20.93 -20.18
CA GLU A 715 45.10 -21.80 -19.65
C GLU A 715 46.41 -21.65 -20.42
N SER A 716 46.31 -21.39 -21.73
CA SER A 716 47.47 -21.16 -22.61
C SER A 716 48.28 -19.92 -22.24
N LEU A 717 47.72 -18.98 -21.46
CA LEU A 717 48.34 -17.73 -21.05
C LEU A 717 48.67 -17.67 -19.54
N TRP A 718 48.47 -18.78 -18.82
CA TRP A 718 48.90 -18.89 -17.41
C TRP A 718 50.41 -18.73 -17.23
N PRO A 719 51.29 -19.26 -18.11
CA PRO A 719 52.72 -19.00 -18.01
C PRO A 719 53.06 -17.50 -18.09
N GLU A 720 52.39 -16.77 -18.98
CA GLU A 720 52.56 -15.33 -19.18
C GLU A 720 52.01 -14.53 -18.00
N ALA A 721 50.87 -14.91 -17.41
CA ALA A 721 50.37 -14.26 -16.19
C ALA A 721 51.22 -14.58 -14.95
N LEU A 722 51.79 -15.78 -14.87
CA LEU A 722 52.80 -16.14 -13.87
C LEU A 722 54.07 -15.33 -14.09
N GLU A 723 54.47 -15.07 -15.33
CA GLU A 723 55.59 -14.18 -15.64
C GLU A 723 55.31 -12.76 -15.15
N VAL A 724 54.14 -12.17 -15.45
CA VAL A 724 53.74 -10.85 -14.94
C VAL A 724 53.64 -10.83 -13.40
N THR A 725 53.20 -11.93 -12.79
CA THR A 725 53.16 -12.08 -11.32
C THR A 725 54.58 -12.15 -10.74
N ARG A 726 55.50 -12.87 -11.38
CA ARG A 726 56.92 -12.98 -10.98
C ARG A 726 57.68 -11.68 -11.17
N GLN A 727 57.25 -10.84 -12.12
CA GLN A 727 57.79 -9.48 -12.31
C GLN A 727 57.39 -8.50 -11.19
N ILE A 728 56.43 -8.85 -10.32
CA ILE A 728 56.13 -8.06 -9.12
C ILE A 728 57.27 -8.24 -8.12
N LYS A 729 58.02 -7.16 -7.85
CA LYS A 729 59.20 -7.23 -6.99
C LYS A 729 58.81 -7.35 -5.53
N ASP A 730 57.79 -6.60 -5.10
CA ASP A 730 57.27 -6.67 -3.74
C ASP A 730 56.68 -8.06 -3.45
N GLU A 731 57.26 -8.71 -2.45
CA GLU A 731 56.92 -10.09 -2.08
C GLU A 731 55.49 -10.20 -1.56
N SER A 732 54.94 -9.17 -0.89
CA SER A 732 53.54 -9.18 -0.42
C SER A 732 52.55 -9.17 -1.56
N PHE A 733 52.73 -8.24 -2.50
CA PHE A 733 51.83 -8.09 -3.64
C PHE A 733 51.92 -9.31 -4.57
N ARG A 734 53.11 -9.88 -4.72
CA ARG A 734 53.32 -11.14 -5.43
C ARG A 734 52.64 -12.31 -4.73
N ALA A 735 52.75 -12.43 -3.41
CA ALA A 735 52.08 -13.48 -2.65
C ALA A 735 50.55 -13.36 -2.71
N ALA A 736 50.02 -12.13 -2.67
CA ALA A 736 48.59 -11.89 -2.84
C ALA A 736 48.10 -12.24 -4.26
N ALA A 737 48.87 -11.92 -5.30
CA ALA A 737 48.56 -12.30 -6.68
C ALA A 737 48.60 -13.83 -6.87
N LEU A 738 49.59 -14.51 -6.28
CA LEU A 738 49.66 -15.97 -6.27
C LEU A 738 48.53 -16.59 -5.47
N GLY A 739 48.14 -16.01 -4.33
CA GLY A 739 46.99 -16.47 -3.56
C GLY A 739 45.66 -16.38 -4.33
N ALA A 740 45.48 -15.33 -5.13
CA ALA A 740 44.32 -15.20 -6.01
C ALA A 740 44.34 -16.25 -7.14
N LEU A 741 45.51 -16.55 -7.71
CA LEU A 741 45.69 -17.64 -8.68
C LEU A 741 45.55 -19.03 -8.02
N ALA A 742 45.90 -19.16 -6.73
CA ALA A 742 45.90 -20.40 -5.96
C ALA A 742 44.49 -20.95 -5.69
N GLU A 743 43.47 -20.10 -5.78
CA GLU A 743 42.07 -20.55 -5.73
C GLU A 743 41.74 -21.54 -6.85
N LYS A 744 42.35 -21.38 -8.04
CA LYS A 744 42.19 -22.30 -9.18
C LYS A 744 43.35 -23.29 -9.31
N LEU A 745 44.50 -22.97 -8.73
CA LEU A 745 45.69 -23.82 -8.69
C LEU A 745 46.17 -24.00 -7.24
N PRO A 746 45.56 -24.91 -6.44
CA PRO A 746 45.88 -25.08 -5.01
C PRO A 746 47.35 -25.39 -4.72
N GLU A 747 48.08 -25.88 -5.73
CA GLU A 747 49.52 -26.12 -5.70
C GLU A 747 50.34 -24.84 -5.44
N LEU A 748 49.74 -23.65 -5.61
CA LEU A 748 50.36 -22.36 -5.36
C LEU A 748 50.22 -21.85 -3.91
N TYR A 749 49.40 -22.46 -3.04
CA TYR A 749 49.28 -22.03 -1.64
C TYR A 749 50.59 -22.12 -0.84
N PRO A 750 51.39 -23.19 -0.96
CA PRO A 750 52.70 -23.26 -0.30
C PRO A 750 53.67 -22.19 -0.82
N GLU A 751 53.65 -21.91 -2.13
CA GLU A 751 54.46 -20.84 -2.73
C GLU A 751 54.01 -19.45 -2.23
N ALA A 752 52.69 -19.22 -2.10
CA ALA A 752 52.14 -17.98 -1.57
C ALA A 752 52.47 -17.79 -0.08
N LEU A 753 52.37 -18.83 0.76
CA LEU A 753 52.74 -18.76 2.18
C LEU A 753 54.24 -18.56 2.37
N GLU A 754 55.08 -19.20 1.55
CA GLU A 754 56.53 -18.95 1.57
C GLU A 754 56.88 -17.51 1.18
N LEU A 755 56.15 -16.91 0.24
CA LEU A 755 56.34 -15.50 -0.10
C LEU A 755 55.78 -14.55 0.97
N ILE A 756 54.70 -14.91 1.67
CA ILE A 756 54.20 -14.17 2.85
C ILE A 756 55.24 -14.22 3.98
N ARG A 757 55.92 -15.35 4.16
CA ARG A 757 57.02 -15.51 5.11
C ARG A 757 58.21 -14.60 4.74
N GLN A 758 58.53 -14.49 3.45
CA GLN A 758 59.61 -13.65 2.95
C GLN A 758 59.24 -12.15 2.97
N THR A 759 57.95 -11.83 2.89
CA THR A 759 57.41 -10.45 2.86
C THR A 759 57.86 -9.63 4.07
N GLN A 760 58.63 -8.58 3.79
CA GLN A 760 59.10 -7.64 4.82
C GLN A 760 58.01 -6.67 5.29
N ASN A 761 56.99 -6.35 4.48
CA ASN A 761 55.92 -5.41 4.84
C ASN A 761 54.86 -6.07 5.73
N GLU A 762 54.82 -5.62 6.98
CA GLU A 762 54.03 -6.23 8.04
C GLU A 762 52.52 -6.00 7.96
N ALA A 763 52.11 -4.82 7.46
CA ALA A 763 50.70 -4.53 7.22
C ALA A 763 50.14 -5.37 6.07
N SER A 764 50.94 -5.52 5.01
CA SER A 764 50.57 -6.35 3.86
C SER A 764 50.54 -7.83 4.24
N ARG A 765 51.53 -8.29 5.02
CA ARG A 765 51.54 -9.65 5.60
C ARG A 765 50.29 -9.92 6.45
N ALA A 766 49.93 -9.01 7.35
CA ALA A 766 48.71 -9.14 8.17
C ALA A 766 47.43 -9.15 7.34
N ALA A 767 47.32 -8.28 6.34
CA ALA A 767 46.17 -8.21 5.46
C ALA A 767 46.02 -9.49 4.62
N THR A 768 47.11 -9.96 4.00
CA THR A 768 47.12 -11.18 3.20
C THR A 768 46.82 -12.41 4.07
N LEU A 769 47.40 -12.51 5.27
CA LEU A 769 47.08 -13.56 6.24
C LEU A 769 45.60 -13.52 6.67
N LYS A 770 45.05 -12.33 6.95
CA LYS A 770 43.62 -12.16 7.27
C LYS A 770 42.72 -12.62 6.12
N THR A 771 43.09 -12.31 4.86
CA THR A 771 42.32 -12.75 3.69
C THR A 771 42.43 -14.26 3.45
N LEU A 772 43.61 -14.84 3.67
CA LEU A 772 43.84 -16.27 3.50
C LEU A 772 43.21 -17.09 4.64
N ALA A 773 43.22 -16.59 5.87
CA ALA A 773 42.69 -17.28 7.06
C ALA A 773 41.22 -17.72 6.90
N LYS A 774 40.46 -17.05 6.03
CA LYS A 774 39.07 -17.40 5.73
C LYS A 774 38.93 -18.76 5.02
N ASN A 775 39.87 -19.11 4.13
CA ASN A 775 39.81 -20.31 3.28
C ASN A 775 41.07 -21.20 3.43
N LEU A 776 41.88 -20.95 4.46
CA LEU A 776 43.12 -21.67 4.70
C LEU A 776 42.81 -23.10 5.20
N PRO A 777 43.38 -24.15 4.58
CA PRO A 777 43.25 -25.52 5.08
C PRO A 777 43.75 -25.67 6.52
N GLU A 778 43.08 -26.50 7.33
CA GLU A 778 43.42 -26.71 8.76
C GLU A 778 44.89 -27.13 8.98
N SER A 779 45.46 -27.86 8.01
CA SER A 779 46.85 -28.29 8.04
C SER A 779 47.87 -27.15 8.01
N LEU A 780 47.46 -25.93 7.63
CA LEU A 780 48.32 -24.75 7.49
C LEU A 780 48.04 -23.65 8.54
N TRP A 781 47.12 -23.87 9.48
CA TRP A 781 46.83 -22.91 10.57
C TRP A 781 48.01 -22.66 11.52
N PRO A 782 48.76 -23.69 11.96
CA PRO A 782 49.93 -23.46 12.82
C PRO A 782 50.98 -22.60 12.13
N GLU A 783 51.16 -22.80 10.82
CA GLU A 783 52.08 -22.02 9.99
C GLU A 783 51.62 -20.56 9.87
N ALA A 784 50.32 -20.32 9.67
CA ALA A 784 49.74 -18.97 9.63
C ALA A 784 49.78 -18.24 10.99
N LEU A 785 49.61 -18.96 12.10
CA LEU A 785 49.77 -18.40 13.45
C LEU A 785 51.21 -18.00 13.73
N GLU A 786 52.16 -18.86 13.38
CA GLU A 786 53.59 -18.55 13.50
C GLU A 786 53.95 -17.29 12.70
N MET A 787 53.46 -17.19 11.47
CA MET A 787 53.66 -16.00 10.63
C MET A 787 53.00 -14.74 11.22
N THR A 788 51.82 -14.87 11.83
CA THR A 788 51.12 -13.75 12.50
C THR A 788 51.91 -13.23 13.71
N ARG A 789 52.51 -14.12 14.49
CA ARG A 789 53.37 -13.74 15.63
C ARG A 789 54.66 -13.07 15.21
N GLN A 790 55.16 -13.37 14.02
CA GLN A 790 56.36 -12.76 13.46
C GLN A 790 56.12 -11.33 12.92
N ILE A 791 54.88 -10.81 12.95
CA ILE A 791 54.52 -9.43 12.58
C ILE A 791 54.90 -8.47 13.70
N LYS A 792 55.85 -7.56 13.48
CA LYS A 792 56.29 -6.61 14.52
C LYS A 792 55.29 -5.46 14.71
N ALA A 793 54.67 -4.94 13.65
CA ALA A 793 53.73 -3.84 13.67
C ALA A 793 52.48 -4.17 14.48
N GLU A 794 52.23 -3.38 15.53
CA GLU A 794 51.32 -3.75 16.61
C GLU A 794 49.86 -3.81 16.17
N TYR A 795 49.39 -2.80 15.41
CA TYR A 795 48.02 -2.78 14.88
C TYR A 795 47.75 -3.95 13.92
N CYS A 796 48.70 -4.21 13.02
CA CYS A 796 48.58 -5.25 12.01
C CYS A 796 48.61 -6.64 12.65
N ARG A 797 49.49 -6.84 13.64
CA ARG A 797 49.54 -8.07 14.43
C ARG A 797 48.27 -8.25 15.24
N ALA A 798 47.79 -7.24 15.96
CA ALA A 798 46.56 -7.30 16.73
C ALA A 798 45.34 -7.63 15.84
N SER A 799 45.22 -6.99 14.67
CA SER A 799 44.12 -7.25 13.73
C SER A 799 44.15 -8.67 13.14
N ALA A 800 45.34 -9.18 12.82
CA ALA A 800 45.51 -10.55 12.33
C ALA A 800 45.30 -11.59 13.44
N LEU A 801 45.74 -11.32 14.67
CA LEU A 801 45.49 -12.16 15.85
C LEU A 801 43.99 -12.25 16.15
N ILE A 802 43.25 -11.14 16.13
CA ILE A 802 41.79 -11.15 16.37
C ILE A 802 41.05 -12.06 15.38
N ALA A 803 41.47 -12.09 14.11
CA ALA A 803 40.89 -12.99 13.10
C ALA A 803 41.15 -14.49 13.39
N LEU A 804 42.21 -14.80 14.13
CA LEU A 804 42.58 -16.16 14.55
C LEU A 804 42.05 -16.53 15.95
N VAL A 805 41.80 -15.55 16.83
CA VAL A 805 41.33 -15.73 18.22
C VAL A 805 39.98 -16.45 18.28
N GLU A 806 39.12 -16.31 17.26
CA GLU A 806 37.86 -17.06 17.18
C GLU A 806 38.06 -18.57 16.95
N LYS A 807 39.15 -18.94 16.29
CA LYS A 807 39.53 -20.35 16.08
C LYS A 807 40.48 -20.85 17.18
N LEU A 808 41.16 -19.94 17.88
CA LEU A 808 42.17 -20.20 18.92
C LEU A 808 42.01 -19.24 20.13
N PRO A 809 41.13 -19.56 21.10
CA PRO A 809 40.82 -18.68 22.25
C PRO A 809 41.99 -18.41 23.20
N GLU A 810 43.02 -19.24 23.17
CA GLU A 810 44.23 -19.10 23.97
C GLU A 810 45.07 -17.86 23.63
N LEU A 811 44.72 -17.14 22.55
CA LEU A 811 45.43 -15.95 22.06
C LEU A 811 44.91 -14.62 22.67
N TYR A 812 43.94 -14.61 23.58
CA TYR A 812 43.39 -13.37 24.16
C TYR A 812 44.41 -12.47 24.87
N PRO A 813 45.26 -12.97 25.78
CA PRO A 813 46.23 -12.12 26.48
C PRO A 813 47.26 -11.53 25.50
N GLU A 814 47.66 -12.31 24.51
CA GLU A 814 48.58 -11.90 23.45
C GLU A 814 47.94 -10.83 22.55
N ALA A 815 46.67 -10.96 22.18
CA ALA A 815 45.94 -9.95 21.42
C ALA A 815 45.75 -8.63 22.19
N LEU A 816 45.57 -8.71 23.51
CA LEU A 816 45.45 -7.56 24.42
C LEU A 816 46.73 -6.76 24.51
N GLU A 817 47.81 -7.44 24.91
CA GLU A 817 49.13 -6.84 25.02
C GLU A 817 49.51 -6.18 23.69
N MET A 818 49.15 -6.81 22.57
CA MET A 818 49.40 -6.24 21.26
C MET A 818 48.55 -5.03 20.91
N THR A 819 47.31 -5.00 21.36
CA THR A 819 46.42 -3.85 21.18
C THR A 819 46.89 -2.64 21.99
N HIS A 820 47.43 -2.89 23.19
CA HIS A 820 48.03 -1.85 24.05
C HIS A 820 49.21 -1.14 23.41
N GLN A 821 50.01 -1.87 22.65
CA GLN A 821 51.20 -1.33 22.02
C GLN A 821 50.87 -0.41 20.83
N ILE A 822 49.66 -0.47 20.26
CA ILE A 822 49.24 0.33 19.10
C ILE A 822 49.34 1.84 19.39
N GLN A 823 50.03 2.59 18.54
CA GLN A 823 50.19 4.04 18.73
C GLN A 823 49.00 4.90 18.27
N ASP A 824 48.21 4.47 17.27
CA ASP A 824 47.02 5.20 16.78
C ASP A 824 45.77 4.92 17.60
N GLU A 825 45.00 5.93 17.92
CA GLU A 825 44.08 5.87 19.05
C GLU A 825 42.64 5.63 18.70
N ALA A 826 42.20 6.07 17.52
CA ALA A 826 40.93 5.63 16.98
C ALA A 826 41.03 4.14 16.62
N SER A 827 42.16 3.70 16.06
CA SER A 827 42.44 2.30 15.77
C SER A 827 42.60 1.47 17.04
N ARG A 828 43.30 1.99 18.06
CA ARG A 828 43.40 1.35 19.37
C ARG A 828 42.04 1.29 20.06
N ALA A 829 41.25 2.37 20.08
CA ALA A 829 39.88 2.35 20.61
C ALA A 829 39.00 1.31 19.92
N TYR A 830 39.07 1.24 18.58
CA TYR A 830 38.30 0.32 17.77
C TYR A 830 38.67 -1.14 18.08
N ILE A 831 39.97 -1.45 18.06
CA ILE A 831 40.49 -2.79 18.36
C ILE A 831 40.23 -3.15 19.83
N LEU A 832 40.32 -2.19 20.76
CA LEU A 832 40.00 -2.39 22.18
C LEU A 832 38.52 -2.64 22.42
N ILE A 833 37.61 -2.00 21.68
CA ILE A 833 36.17 -2.30 21.78
C ILE A 833 35.90 -3.72 21.25
N GLU A 834 36.42 -4.04 20.06
CA GLU A 834 36.27 -5.37 19.42
C GLU A 834 36.89 -6.49 20.27
N LEU A 835 37.93 -6.17 21.03
CA LEU A 835 38.60 -7.09 21.94
C LEU A 835 37.95 -7.14 23.33
N ALA A 836 37.55 -6.01 23.94
CA ALA A 836 36.90 -5.91 25.26
C ALA A 836 35.60 -6.71 25.35
N GLU A 837 34.86 -6.81 24.24
CA GLU A 837 33.67 -7.66 24.13
C GLU A 837 34.02 -9.16 24.24
N LYS A 838 35.21 -9.56 23.79
CA LYS A 838 35.69 -10.95 23.79
C LYS A 838 36.54 -11.29 25.03
N LEU A 839 36.71 -10.37 26.00
CA LEU A 839 37.65 -10.49 27.13
C LEU A 839 37.06 -10.82 28.53
N PRO A 840 37.82 -11.52 29.41
CA PRO A 840 37.50 -11.72 30.83
C PRO A 840 37.63 -10.45 31.70
N GLU A 841 36.92 -10.40 32.83
CA GLU A 841 36.73 -9.21 33.70
C GLU A 841 38.03 -8.60 34.25
N SER A 842 39.03 -9.42 34.56
CA SER A 842 40.31 -8.99 35.13
C SER A 842 41.21 -8.18 34.19
N LEU A 843 41.00 -8.30 32.87
CA LEU A 843 41.84 -7.65 31.84
C LEU A 843 41.17 -6.43 31.21
N ARG A 844 40.00 -6.03 31.73
CA ARG A 844 39.20 -4.94 31.16
C ARG A 844 39.60 -3.54 31.65
N LEU A 845 40.20 -3.40 32.84
CA LEU A 845 40.69 -2.11 33.34
C LEU A 845 41.98 -1.70 32.62
N GLU A 846 42.84 -2.68 32.36
CA GLU A 846 44.10 -2.50 31.62
C GLU A 846 43.83 -2.01 30.20
N ALA A 847 42.76 -2.50 29.56
CA ALA A 847 42.28 -2.13 28.23
C ALA A 847 42.04 -0.61 28.00
N LEU A 848 41.90 0.24 29.04
CA LEU A 848 41.19 1.53 28.91
C LEU A 848 42.04 2.80 28.96
N GLU A 849 43.30 2.75 29.39
CA GLU A 849 44.14 3.94 29.64
C GLU A 849 44.65 4.66 28.37
N VAL A 850 44.13 4.38 27.17
CA VAL A 850 44.95 4.55 25.97
C VAL A 850 44.23 5.12 24.74
N THR A 851 43.56 6.28 24.78
CA THR A 851 43.17 7.00 23.54
C THR A 851 43.31 8.52 23.70
N SER A 852 43.73 9.30 22.70
CA SER A 852 43.94 10.79 22.77
C SER A 852 42.98 11.58 21.90
N ASP A 853 42.14 10.94 21.08
CA ASP A 853 40.88 11.58 20.65
C ASP A 853 39.97 11.72 21.87
N LYS A 854 39.93 12.92 22.42
CA LYS A 854 39.31 13.19 23.72
C LYS A 854 37.81 12.90 23.74
N ALA A 855 37.13 12.98 22.59
CA ALA A 855 35.71 12.67 22.50
C ALA A 855 35.44 11.16 22.49
N SER A 856 36.18 10.40 21.70
CA SER A 856 36.11 8.93 21.70
C SER A 856 36.63 8.32 23.00
N HIS A 857 37.67 8.91 23.59
CA HIS A 857 38.20 8.54 24.90
C HIS A 857 37.18 8.79 26.01
N ALA A 858 36.63 10.01 26.06
CA ALA A 858 35.59 10.34 27.02
C ALA A 858 34.35 9.45 26.85
N ASN A 859 33.91 9.16 25.63
CA ASN A 859 32.77 8.27 25.41
C ASN A 859 33.06 6.81 25.78
N ALA A 860 34.27 6.31 25.48
CA ALA A 860 34.70 4.99 25.92
C ALA A 860 34.69 4.92 27.46
N LEU A 861 35.36 5.87 28.13
CA LEU A 861 35.38 5.95 29.60
C LEU A 861 33.97 6.10 30.18
N ILE A 862 33.11 6.98 29.64
CA ILE A 862 31.72 7.15 30.09
C ILE A 862 30.94 5.83 29.97
N THR A 863 31.14 5.06 28.90
CA THR A 863 30.47 3.76 28.69
C THR A 863 30.97 2.70 29.68
N LEU A 864 32.22 2.82 30.14
CA LEU A 864 32.86 1.86 31.04
C LEU A 864 32.69 2.23 32.52
N VAL A 865 32.49 3.50 32.82
CA VAL A 865 32.17 4.06 34.14
C VAL A 865 30.90 3.45 34.76
N GLU A 866 29.95 2.98 33.93
CA GLU A 866 28.77 2.24 34.41
C GLU A 866 29.12 0.92 35.11
N LYS A 867 30.17 0.24 34.63
CA LYS A 867 30.63 -1.02 35.22
C LYS A 867 31.77 -0.81 36.22
N LEU A 868 32.44 0.35 36.17
CA LEU A 868 33.65 0.66 36.94
C LEU A 868 33.63 2.12 37.44
N PRO A 869 33.04 2.41 38.62
CA PRO A 869 32.86 3.78 39.15
C PRO A 869 34.17 4.53 39.46
N GLU A 870 35.31 3.85 39.49
CA GLU A 870 36.59 4.46 39.86
C GLU A 870 37.12 5.41 38.78
N LEU A 871 36.58 5.32 37.55
CA LEU A 871 37.02 6.07 36.36
C LEU A 871 36.38 7.48 36.21
N TYR A 872 35.61 7.96 37.20
CA TYR A 872 34.86 9.23 37.10
C TYR A 872 35.72 10.50 36.92
N PRO A 873 36.76 10.75 37.75
CA PRO A 873 37.52 12.00 37.69
C PRO A 873 38.20 12.19 36.33
N GLU A 874 38.69 11.09 35.75
CA GLU A 874 39.39 11.07 34.46
C GLU A 874 38.42 11.28 33.29
N ALA A 875 37.25 10.64 33.33
CA ALA A 875 36.21 10.85 32.33
C ALA A 875 35.73 12.32 32.28
N LEU A 876 35.62 12.99 33.43
CA LEU A 876 35.22 14.39 33.53
C LEU A 876 36.25 15.36 32.94
N GLU A 877 37.52 15.16 33.25
CA GLU A 877 38.59 15.99 32.72
C GLU A 877 38.65 15.90 31.19
N MET A 878 38.54 14.69 30.65
CA MET A 878 38.59 14.45 29.20
C MET A 878 37.37 15.03 28.48
N THR A 879 36.20 14.94 29.11
CA THR A 879 34.96 15.52 28.59
C THR A 879 35.05 17.04 28.41
N ARG A 880 35.63 17.78 29.36
CA ARG A 880 35.78 19.26 29.27
C ARG A 880 36.62 19.70 28.08
N GLN A 881 37.51 18.82 27.61
CA GLN A 881 38.47 19.08 26.54
C GLN A 881 37.92 18.74 25.14
N ILE A 882 36.66 18.29 25.02
CA ILE A 882 36.02 18.00 23.72
C ILE A 882 35.78 19.30 22.92
N PRO A 883 36.22 19.38 21.64
CA PRO A 883 36.15 20.62 20.84
C PRO A 883 34.75 20.91 20.28
N ARG A 884 33.94 19.89 19.93
CA ARG A 884 32.57 20.10 19.45
C ARG A 884 31.64 20.37 20.63
N VAL A 885 31.00 21.54 20.63
CA VAL A 885 30.16 22.03 21.75
C VAL A 885 28.97 21.09 22.03
N SER A 886 28.31 20.55 21.01
CA SER A 886 27.21 19.59 21.18
C SER A 886 27.67 18.26 21.78
N SER A 887 28.79 17.71 21.30
CA SER A 887 29.38 16.48 21.84
C SER A 887 29.89 16.67 23.27
N ARG A 888 30.48 17.84 23.58
CA ARG A 888 30.90 18.21 24.94
C ARG A 888 29.70 18.34 25.88
N ALA A 889 28.63 19.00 25.44
CA ALA A 889 27.41 19.10 26.23
C ALA A 889 26.81 17.73 26.53
N ALA A 890 26.68 16.85 25.52
CA ALA A 890 26.16 15.50 25.71
C ALA A 890 27.00 14.67 26.69
N ALA A 891 28.33 14.70 26.55
CA ALA A 891 29.23 13.99 27.46
C ALA A 891 29.21 14.57 28.89
N LEU A 892 29.11 15.90 29.07
CA LEU A 892 28.96 16.53 30.38
C LEU A 892 27.62 16.17 31.04
N ILE A 893 26.54 16.10 30.26
CA ILE A 893 25.23 15.67 30.74
C ILE A 893 25.28 14.22 31.23
N ALA A 894 25.85 13.31 30.43
CA ALA A 894 26.00 11.90 30.79
C ALA A 894 26.80 11.69 32.08
N LEU A 895 27.84 12.50 32.32
CA LEU A 895 28.59 12.49 33.57
C LEU A 895 27.84 13.15 34.74
N ALA A 896 27.11 14.23 34.48
CA ALA A 896 26.34 14.95 35.50
C ALA A 896 25.20 14.10 36.10
N GLU A 897 24.71 13.09 35.36
CA GLU A 897 23.77 12.08 35.89
C GLU A 897 24.31 11.35 37.14
N LYS A 898 25.64 11.29 37.29
CA LYS A 898 26.33 10.60 38.39
C LYS A 898 26.95 11.58 39.38
N LEU A 899 27.29 12.79 38.94
CA LEU A 899 27.82 13.90 39.75
C LEU A 899 26.98 15.17 39.55
N PRO A 900 25.94 15.39 40.38
CA PRO A 900 25.02 16.53 40.23
C PRO A 900 25.67 17.92 40.25
N GLU A 901 26.86 18.04 40.81
CA GLU A 901 27.62 19.29 40.88
C GLU A 901 28.00 19.85 39.49
N LEU A 902 27.94 19.01 38.45
CA LEU A 902 28.29 19.36 37.06
C LEU A 902 27.14 19.97 36.25
N TYR A 903 25.90 19.92 36.73
CA TYR A 903 24.75 20.45 35.98
C TYR A 903 24.88 21.94 35.60
N PRO A 904 25.40 22.86 36.45
CA PRO A 904 25.58 24.26 36.07
C PRO A 904 26.59 24.45 34.93
N GLU A 905 27.64 23.63 34.89
CA GLU A 905 28.64 23.65 33.82
C GLU A 905 28.07 23.09 32.52
N ALA A 906 27.37 21.95 32.59
CA ALA A 906 26.68 21.35 31.46
C ALA A 906 25.65 22.32 30.85
N LEU A 907 24.85 23.01 31.67
CA LEU A 907 23.86 24.00 31.23
C LEU A 907 24.51 25.17 30.47
N LYS A 908 25.65 25.67 30.96
CA LYS A 908 26.38 26.76 30.30
C LYS A 908 26.85 26.35 28.91
N VAL A 909 27.34 25.13 28.74
CA VAL A 909 27.80 24.60 27.44
C VAL A 909 26.62 24.33 26.52
N THR A 910 25.52 23.78 27.04
CA THR A 910 24.28 23.52 26.29
C THR A 910 23.69 24.78 25.66
N ARG A 911 23.65 25.92 26.38
CA ARG A 911 23.16 27.20 25.84
C ARG A 911 23.99 27.74 24.67
N GLN A 912 25.23 27.27 24.50
CA GLN A 912 26.13 27.69 23.42
C GLN A 912 26.00 26.84 22.14
N ILE A 913 25.12 25.82 22.14
CA ILE A 913 24.89 24.98 20.96
C ILE A 913 24.20 25.81 19.86
N PRO A 914 24.75 25.87 18.64
CA PRO A 914 24.18 26.66 17.54
C PRO A 914 22.95 26.00 16.89
N ASP A 915 22.91 24.66 16.82
CA ASP A 915 21.78 23.91 16.27
C ASP A 915 20.62 23.84 17.28
N GLU A 916 19.44 24.31 16.87
CA GLU A 916 18.29 24.46 17.77
C GLU A 916 17.72 23.12 18.25
N ALA A 917 17.74 22.08 17.41
CA ALA A 917 17.28 20.74 17.78
C ALA A 917 18.24 20.08 18.79
N SER A 918 19.54 20.13 18.54
CA SER A 918 20.57 19.63 19.47
C SER A 918 20.55 20.39 20.80
N ARG A 919 20.32 21.71 20.76
CA ARG A 919 20.18 22.54 21.95
C ARG A 919 18.93 22.19 22.75
N ALA A 920 17.78 22.03 22.09
CA ALA A 920 16.54 21.61 22.74
C ALA A 920 16.72 20.25 23.42
N ASN A 921 17.23 19.23 22.71
CA ASN A 921 17.45 17.89 23.27
C ASN A 921 18.39 17.90 24.49
N ALA A 922 19.48 18.67 24.43
CA ALA A 922 20.40 18.80 25.55
C ALA A 922 19.78 19.58 26.74
N LEU A 923 18.93 20.57 26.50
CA LEU A 923 18.17 21.26 27.57
C LEU A 923 17.13 20.36 28.21
N ILE A 924 16.46 19.51 27.42
CA ILE A 924 15.48 18.54 27.91
C ILE A 924 16.17 17.52 28.83
N ALA A 925 17.30 16.95 28.40
CA ALA A 925 18.08 16.00 29.20
C ALA A 925 18.55 16.62 30.53
N LEU A 926 18.91 17.91 30.55
CA LEU A 926 19.23 18.63 31.79
C LEU A 926 17.99 18.90 32.65
N ALA A 927 16.85 19.22 32.04
CA ALA A 927 15.61 19.54 32.73
C ALA A 927 15.05 18.33 33.51
N GLU A 928 15.37 17.09 33.11
CA GLU A 928 15.04 15.88 33.86
C GLU A 928 15.60 15.89 35.29
N LYS A 929 16.68 16.64 35.54
CA LYS A 929 17.38 16.73 36.81
C LYS A 929 17.29 18.12 37.43
N LEU A 930 17.07 19.15 36.62
CA LEU A 930 16.84 20.54 37.00
C LEU A 930 15.49 21.04 36.44
N PRO A 931 14.36 20.78 37.14
CA PRO A 931 13.03 21.10 36.65
C PRO A 931 12.80 22.57 36.30
N GLU A 932 13.54 23.50 36.89
CA GLU A 932 13.47 24.93 36.56
C GLU A 932 13.82 25.26 35.09
N LEU A 933 14.44 24.33 34.35
CA LEU A 933 14.81 24.50 32.95
C LEU A 933 13.70 24.16 31.95
N TYR A 934 12.60 23.52 32.38
CA TYR A 934 11.52 23.16 31.46
C TYR A 934 10.94 24.34 30.65
N PRO A 935 10.71 25.54 31.22
CA PRO A 935 10.22 26.69 30.44
C PRO A 935 11.20 27.16 29.36
N GLU A 936 12.51 27.09 29.63
CA GLU A 936 13.56 27.44 28.67
C GLU A 936 13.66 26.40 27.56
N ALA A 937 13.66 25.12 27.93
CA ALA A 937 13.65 24.00 26.99
C ALA A 937 12.42 24.07 26.05
N LEU A 938 11.23 24.33 26.60
CA LEU A 938 9.99 24.48 25.82
C LEU A 938 10.08 25.65 24.82
N LYS A 939 10.64 26.78 25.23
CA LYS A 939 10.81 27.95 24.35
C LYS A 939 11.71 27.63 23.15
N VAL A 940 12.84 26.96 23.37
CA VAL A 940 13.75 26.56 22.29
C VAL A 940 13.10 25.50 21.40
N THR A 941 12.40 24.52 21.99
CA THR A 941 11.68 23.48 21.25
C THR A 941 10.64 24.05 20.30
N ARG A 942 9.83 25.04 20.72
CA ARG A 942 8.83 25.69 19.86
C ARG A 942 9.43 26.42 18.63
N GLN A 943 10.69 26.82 18.72
CA GLN A 943 11.40 27.56 17.67
C GLN A 943 12.02 26.65 16.59
N ILE A 944 12.11 25.33 16.83
CA ILE A 944 12.69 24.38 15.89
C ILE A 944 11.93 24.43 14.55
N PRO A 945 12.62 24.71 13.42
CA PRO A 945 11.99 24.82 12.10
C PRO A 945 11.58 23.45 11.52
N ASP A 946 12.36 22.40 11.80
CA ASP A 946 12.04 21.04 11.36
C ASP A 946 10.92 20.43 12.22
N LYS A 947 9.79 20.10 11.58
CA LYS A 947 8.59 19.62 12.27
C LYS A 947 8.80 18.27 12.97
N ALA A 948 9.61 17.37 12.40
CA ALA A 948 9.88 16.06 12.99
C ALA A 948 10.77 16.19 14.25
N SER A 949 11.84 16.97 14.16
CA SER A 949 12.71 17.30 15.30
C SER A 949 11.94 18.02 16.41
N ARG A 950 11.04 18.93 16.03
CA ARG A 950 10.15 19.64 16.97
C ARG A 950 9.18 18.70 17.68
N ALA A 951 8.51 17.81 16.94
CA ALA A 951 7.61 16.81 17.51
C ALA A 951 8.35 15.90 18.51
N ASN A 952 9.54 15.42 18.13
CA ASN A 952 10.38 14.57 18.99
C ASN A 952 10.80 15.26 20.29
N ALA A 953 11.19 16.55 20.21
CA ALA A 953 11.57 17.35 21.36
C ALA A 953 10.37 17.71 22.25
N LEU A 954 9.21 18.08 21.67
CA LEU A 954 7.97 18.29 22.42
C LEU A 954 7.52 17.01 23.14
N GLY A 955 7.64 15.86 22.48
CA GLY A 955 7.33 14.58 23.07
C GLY A 955 8.24 14.19 24.23
N ALA A 956 9.49 14.62 24.22
CA ALA A 956 10.40 14.38 25.34
C ALA A 956 10.05 15.28 26.55
N LEU A 957 9.64 16.53 26.31
CA LEU A 957 9.13 17.43 27.35
C LEU A 957 7.80 16.94 27.96
N ALA A 958 6.93 16.38 27.13
CA ALA A 958 5.61 15.93 27.55
C ALA A 958 5.67 14.76 28.56
N GLU A 959 6.77 13.99 28.61
CA GLU A 959 7.00 12.96 29.63
C GLU A 959 6.91 13.52 31.06
N LYS A 960 7.31 14.79 31.25
CA LYS A 960 7.38 15.46 32.55
C LYS A 960 6.35 16.57 32.70
N LEU A 961 5.87 17.13 31.60
CA LEU A 961 4.82 18.15 31.52
C LEU A 961 3.65 17.65 30.66
N PRO A 962 2.72 16.87 31.22
CA PRO A 962 1.63 16.26 30.46
C PRO A 962 0.72 17.26 29.72
N GLU A 963 0.65 18.50 30.17
CA GLU A 963 -0.08 19.58 29.50
C GLU A 963 0.45 19.91 28.09
N LEU A 964 1.68 19.49 27.74
CA LEU A 964 2.27 19.69 26.41
C LEU A 964 1.91 18.58 25.41
N TYR A 965 1.25 17.50 25.85
CA TYR A 965 0.86 16.41 24.94
C TYR A 965 -0.01 16.87 23.76
N PRO A 966 -1.06 17.70 23.95
CA PRO A 966 -1.88 18.16 22.83
C PRO A 966 -1.07 18.93 21.78
N GLU A 967 -0.12 19.76 22.23
CA GLU A 967 0.75 20.54 21.34
C GLU A 967 1.74 19.63 20.57
N ALA A 968 2.33 18.64 21.25
CA ALA A 968 3.22 17.67 20.62
C ALA A 968 2.48 16.83 19.56
N LEU A 969 1.24 16.46 19.85
CA LEU A 969 0.37 15.70 18.96
C LEU A 969 -0.01 16.53 17.73
N GLU A 970 -0.43 17.80 17.92
CA GLU A 970 -0.74 18.72 16.82
C GLU A 970 0.44 18.92 15.87
N VAL A 971 1.64 19.14 16.39
CA VAL A 971 2.85 19.29 15.55
C VAL A 971 3.17 18.00 14.79
N THR A 972 2.95 16.84 15.41
CA THR A 972 3.15 15.54 14.77
C THR A 972 2.21 15.36 13.58
N TRP A 973 0.94 15.75 13.72
CA TRP A 973 -0.03 15.70 12.62
C TRP A 973 0.30 16.62 11.44
N GLN A 974 1.09 17.68 11.66
CA GLN A 974 1.53 18.60 10.62
C GLN A 974 2.75 18.10 9.80
N ILE A 975 3.31 16.92 10.13
CA ILE A 975 4.43 16.31 9.40
C ILE A 975 3.90 15.69 8.09
N PRO A 976 4.33 16.14 6.89
CA PRO A 976 3.77 15.66 5.62
C PRO A 976 4.19 14.22 5.28
N ASP A 977 5.39 13.80 5.69
CA ASP A 977 5.89 12.45 5.44
C ASP A 977 5.28 11.42 6.42
N VAL A 978 4.69 10.35 5.89
CA VAL A 978 3.99 9.33 6.68
C VAL A 978 4.94 8.51 7.54
N SER A 979 6.17 8.27 7.07
CA SER A 979 7.18 7.53 7.86
C SER A 979 7.61 8.34 9.07
N SER A 980 8.03 9.57 8.83
CA SER A 980 8.48 10.50 9.86
C SER A 980 7.37 10.82 10.87
N ARG A 981 6.10 10.87 10.42
CA ARG A 981 4.94 11.02 11.29
C ARG A 981 4.74 9.80 12.19
N ALA A 982 4.89 8.58 11.64
CA ALA A 982 4.80 7.35 12.43
C ALA A 982 5.90 7.29 13.50
N ASP A 983 7.14 7.60 13.13
CA ASP A 983 8.29 7.63 14.04
C ASP A 983 8.04 8.59 15.22
N ALA A 984 7.54 9.79 14.92
CA ALA A 984 7.20 10.78 15.94
C ALA A 984 6.05 10.33 16.86
N LEU A 985 4.99 9.69 16.33
CA LEU A 985 3.90 9.13 17.13
C LEU A 985 4.34 7.98 18.03
N ILE A 986 5.19 7.08 17.52
CA ILE A 986 5.75 5.97 18.31
C ILE A 986 6.61 6.50 19.45
N ALA A 987 7.45 7.51 19.16
CA ALA A 987 8.26 8.16 20.18
C ALA A 987 7.38 8.82 21.27
N LEU A 988 6.25 9.43 20.90
CA LEU A 988 5.27 9.98 21.83
C LEU A 988 4.59 8.91 22.67
N ILE A 989 4.08 7.84 22.05
CA ILE A 989 3.38 6.76 22.74
C ILE A 989 4.27 6.05 23.76
N ASN A 990 5.53 5.78 23.41
CA ASN A 990 6.46 5.10 24.31
C ASN A 990 6.83 5.91 25.56
N ARG A 991 6.55 7.20 25.56
CA ARG A 991 6.83 8.12 26.68
C ARG A 991 5.59 8.38 27.54
N LEU A 992 4.41 7.94 27.10
CA LEU A 992 3.17 8.05 27.85
C LEU A 992 3.06 6.92 28.89
N SER A 993 2.55 7.25 30.09
CA SER A 993 2.17 6.23 31.06
C SER A 993 0.95 5.44 30.57
N SER A 994 0.80 4.17 30.97
CA SER A 994 -0.33 3.33 30.54
C SER A 994 -1.72 3.86 30.96
N LYS A 995 -1.77 4.76 31.94
CA LYS A 995 -2.97 5.51 32.35
C LYS A 995 -3.27 6.73 31.48
N THR A 996 -2.28 7.20 30.73
CA THR A 996 -2.34 8.42 29.89
C THR A 996 -2.49 8.10 28.39
N ILE A 997 -2.20 6.87 27.96
CA ILE A 997 -2.45 6.44 26.58
C ILE A 997 -3.97 6.37 26.36
N GLN A 998 -4.49 7.37 25.66
CA GLN A 998 -5.87 7.37 25.17
C GLN A 998 -6.02 6.33 24.05
N LEU A 999 -7.18 5.65 24.02
CA LEU A 999 -7.54 4.68 22.98
C LEU A 999 -7.39 5.29 21.57
N SER A 1000 -7.85 6.54 21.41
CA SER A 1000 -7.76 7.28 20.15
C SER A 1000 -6.33 7.44 19.64
N LEU A 1001 -5.37 7.75 20.50
CA LEU A 1001 -3.96 7.92 20.14
C LEU A 1001 -3.32 6.58 19.74
N TRP A 1002 -3.64 5.51 20.48
CA TRP A 1002 -3.19 4.16 20.16
C TRP A 1002 -3.69 3.72 18.77
N GLN A 1003 -4.99 3.83 18.53
CA GLN A 1003 -5.63 3.47 17.25
C GLN A 1003 -5.03 4.26 16.07
N GLN A 1004 -4.94 5.59 16.22
CA GLN A 1004 -4.38 6.47 15.18
C GLN A 1004 -2.92 6.13 14.83
N THR A 1005 -2.13 5.74 15.84
CA THR A 1005 -0.73 5.35 15.62
C THR A 1005 -0.64 4.02 14.88
N LEU A 1006 -1.43 3.02 15.27
CA LEU A 1006 -1.49 1.74 14.57
C LEU A 1006 -2.02 1.90 13.14
N ASP A 1007 -3.00 2.76 12.90
CA ASP A 1007 -3.53 3.02 11.56
C ASP A 1007 -2.47 3.57 10.60
N ILE A 1008 -1.69 4.56 11.07
CA ILE A 1008 -0.59 5.14 10.30
C ILE A 1008 0.49 4.11 10.04
N MET A 1009 0.87 3.34 11.06
CA MET A 1009 1.83 2.24 10.93
C MET A 1009 1.34 1.20 9.92
N ALA A 1010 0.05 0.85 9.96
CA ALA A 1010 -0.56 -0.16 9.10
C ALA A 1010 -0.65 0.27 7.62
N CYS A 1011 -0.34 1.53 7.29
CA CYS A 1011 -0.24 2.02 5.92
C CYS A 1011 1.16 1.81 5.30
N GLN A 1012 2.14 1.35 6.06
CA GLN A 1012 3.52 1.16 5.62
C GLN A 1012 3.80 -0.28 5.16
N THR A 1013 5.07 -0.61 4.86
CA THR A 1013 5.46 -1.99 4.56
C THR A 1013 5.71 -2.78 5.84
N ARG A 1014 5.67 -4.11 5.72
CA ARG A 1014 5.90 -5.07 6.79
C ARG A 1014 7.24 -4.83 7.48
N ARG A 1015 8.29 -4.45 6.74
CA ARG A 1015 9.62 -4.15 7.31
C ARG A 1015 9.56 -2.99 8.30
N TYR A 1016 8.92 -1.88 7.91
CA TYR A 1016 8.78 -0.72 8.79
C TYR A 1016 7.84 -1.01 9.95
N TYR A 1017 6.71 -1.67 9.67
CA TYR A 1017 5.75 -2.06 10.71
C TYR A 1017 6.36 -2.95 11.80
N LEU A 1018 7.17 -3.94 11.43
CA LEU A 1018 7.89 -4.80 12.38
C LEU A 1018 8.92 -4.01 13.19
N SER A 1019 9.65 -3.08 12.56
CA SER A 1019 10.57 -2.18 13.27
C SER A 1019 9.83 -1.31 14.29
N HIS A 1020 8.68 -0.76 13.91
CA HIS A 1020 7.84 0.08 14.75
C HIS A 1020 7.16 -0.69 15.89
N LEU A 1021 6.70 -1.92 15.64
CA LEU A 1021 6.19 -2.81 16.69
C LEU A 1021 7.26 -3.12 17.74
N ALA A 1022 8.51 -3.34 17.32
CA ALA A 1022 9.61 -3.53 18.26
C ALA A 1022 9.83 -2.30 19.15
N SER A 1023 9.68 -1.10 18.57
CA SER A 1023 9.73 0.15 19.33
C SER A 1023 8.55 0.31 20.29
N LEU A 1024 7.34 -0.17 19.97
CA LEU A 1024 6.15 -0.08 20.82
C LEU A 1024 6.11 -1.09 21.99
N ASN A 1025 7.12 -1.94 22.16
CA ASN A 1025 7.17 -2.97 23.21
C ASN A 1025 6.85 -2.41 24.62
N LYS A 1026 7.41 -1.24 24.98
CA LYS A 1026 7.15 -0.61 26.29
C LYS A 1026 5.69 -0.21 26.46
N ALA A 1027 5.09 0.37 25.43
CA ALA A 1027 3.68 0.76 25.44
C ALA A 1027 2.79 -0.48 25.53
N ILE A 1028 3.02 -1.50 24.70
CA ILE A 1028 2.25 -2.76 24.73
C ILE A 1028 2.34 -3.38 26.13
N PHE A 1029 3.55 -3.56 26.67
CA PHE A 1029 3.74 -4.08 28.02
C PHE A 1029 3.00 -3.27 29.08
N GLY A 1030 3.06 -1.94 29.02
CA GLY A 1030 2.36 -1.06 29.95
C GLY A 1030 0.83 -1.19 29.86
N LEU A 1031 0.30 -1.48 28.67
CA LEU A 1031 -1.14 -1.60 28.43
C LEU A 1031 -1.70 -3.00 28.74
N THR A 1032 -0.93 -4.06 28.51
CA THR A 1032 -1.42 -5.46 28.51
C THR A 1032 -0.66 -6.41 29.43
N GLY A 1033 0.49 -5.99 29.97
CA GLY A 1033 1.43 -6.88 30.65
C GLY A 1033 2.04 -7.95 29.74
N ASP A 1034 2.60 -9.01 30.35
CA ASP A 1034 3.29 -10.11 29.65
C ASP A 1034 2.38 -10.89 28.69
N GLY A 1035 1.08 -10.98 29.00
CA GLY A 1035 0.10 -11.70 28.19
C GLY A 1035 -0.03 -11.13 26.78
N GLY A 1036 -0.14 -9.80 26.66
CA GLY A 1036 -0.25 -9.16 25.34
C GLY A 1036 1.04 -9.17 24.53
N LEU A 1037 2.22 -9.10 25.17
CA LEU A 1037 3.49 -9.28 24.46
C LEU A 1037 3.61 -10.68 23.86
N ARG A 1038 3.22 -11.71 24.63
CA ARG A 1038 3.18 -13.10 24.12
C ARG A 1038 2.20 -13.23 22.96
N GLY A 1039 1.00 -12.67 23.10
CA GLY A 1039 -0.01 -12.68 22.04
C GLY A 1039 0.44 -11.96 20.76
N VAL A 1040 1.13 -10.83 20.87
CA VAL A 1040 1.71 -10.11 19.72
C VAL A 1040 2.83 -10.94 19.07
N ALA A 1041 3.70 -11.57 19.86
CA ALA A 1041 4.76 -12.44 19.34
C ALA A 1041 4.20 -13.68 18.60
N GLU A 1042 3.12 -14.27 19.12
CA GLU A 1042 2.39 -15.35 18.46
C GLU A 1042 1.73 -14.87 17.15
N ALA A 1043 1.06 -13.72 17.16
CA ALA A 1043 0.51 -13.12 15.96
C ALA A 1043 1.59 -12.83 14.91
N MET A 1044 2.75 -12.35 15.33
CA MET A 1044 3.90 -12.16 14.44
C MET A 1044 4.35 -13.48 13.81
N ARG A 1045 4.47 -14.55 14.60
CA ARG A 1045 4.86 -15.86 14.08
C ARG A 1045 3.84 -16.39 13.08
N GLU A 1046 2.55 -16.40 13.44
CA GLU A 1046 1.46 -16.91 12.59
C GLU A 1046 1.38 -16.14 11.26
N VAL A 1047 1.37 -14.80 11.30
CA VAL A 1047 1.29 -13.99 10.07
C VAL A 1047 2.55 -14.15 9.21
N CYS A 1048 3.72 -14.31 9.85
CA CYS A 1048 4.95 -14.61 9.10
C CYS A 1048 4.93 -16.00 8.45
N GLU A 1049 4.28 -16.98 9.06
CA GLU A 1049 4.12 -18.31 8.46
C GLU A 1049 3.11 -18.30 7.30
N TRP A 1050 2.03 -17.50 7.42
CA TRP A 1050 1.03 -17.36 6.36
C TRP A 1050 1.57 -16.77 5.07
N TRP A 1051 2.49 -15.80 5.19
CA TRP A 1051 3.16 -15.15 4.06
C TRP A 1051 4.67 -15.07 4.36
N PRO A 1052 5.42 -16.15 4.06
CA PRO A 1052 6.85 -16.25 4.36
C PRO A 1052 7.73 -15.20 3.69
#